data_AF-A0A6G1R1U9-F1
#
_entry.id   AF-A0A6G1R1U9-F1
#
_cell.length_a   1.000
_cell.length_b   1.000
_cell.length_c   1.000
_cell.angle_alpha   90.00
_cell.angle_beta   90.00
_cell.angle_gamma   90.00
#
_symmetry.space_group_name_H-M   'P 1'
#
loop_
_entity.id
_entity.type
_entity.pdbx_description
1 polymer ?
#
loop_
_entity_poly.entity_id
_entity_poly.type
_entity_poly.pdbx_seq_one_letter_code
_entity_poly.pdbx_strand_id
1 'polypeptide(L)'
;SDLEIISKFEPCLENKKEGALGIDGFTNYMRSPSGDIFNPEHYQVNQDMSYPLSHYFITSSHNTYLMGDQLMSQSRVDMYAWVLQSGCRCVEVDCWDGPDGEPIVHHGYTLTSKILFKDVIETINKYAFIKNEYPVILSIENHCSVVQQKKMAQYLTEILGDKLDLSSVHSDDATKLPSPASLKGKILVKGKKLPANISDDAEEGEVSDEDSADEIDDDCKIMNGDASTNRKRVENIAKKKLDSLIKESKIRDCEDPNNFTVTTLPAPGKADSKKSKLEDDVESGEDFGTNKRQSRSLMGSFSKRKKKGSKLKKATSLEEGEDDSDSQGNVARSSVHYSRVNRQKKTMKLSRALSDLVKYTKSVGIHDVETEISSSWQVSSFSETKAHQILQQKPAQYLRFNQHQLSRIYPSSYRVDSSNYNPQPFWNAGCQLVALNYQSEGRMLQLNRAKFSANGNCGYVLKPNCMCQGVFNPNSEDPLPGQLKKQLVLRIISGQQLPKPRDSMLGDRGEIIDPFVEVEVIGLPVDCFKEQTRVVDDNGFNPMWEETLVFTVHMPEIALIRFLVWDHDPIGRDFIGQRTIAFSSMMPGYRHVYLEGIEEASIFVHVAINDICGKAKQALGLKGLFLRNPKQASLDSHAAGQLHRKHSFSSHILRRTASAPTKSQKKNKKGFPEIAFDTKDNSSEGAAEDQEVEAASQTRFVQEPESASLSPAP
;
A
#
# COMPACT_ATOMS: atom_id res chain seq x y z
N SER A 1 33.86 -14.95 -7.48
CA SER A 1 34.99 -15.34 -6.61
C SER A 1 35.63 -14.10 -5.98
N ASP A 2 36.44 -14.24 -4.92
CA ASP A 2 37.09 -13.09 -4.27
C ASP A 2 38.01 -12.31 -5.24
N LEU A 3 38.70 -13.03 -6.13
CA LEU A 3 39.54 -12.45 -7.17
C LEU A 3 38.75 -11.62 -8.20
N GLU A 4 37.50 -11.98 -8.51
CA GLU A 4 36.62 -11.14 -9.34
C GLU A 4 36.23 -9.84 -8.62
N ILE A 5 35.97 -9.88 -7.31
CA ILE A 5 35.66 -8.69 -6.51
C ILE A 5 36.86 -7.74 -6.53
N ILE A 6 38.07 -8.25 -6.25
CA ILE A 6 39.31 -7.47 -6.32
C ILE A 6 39.51 -6.90 -7.73
N SER A 7 39.45 -7.73 -8.77
CA SER A 7 39.64 -7.30 -10.15
C SER A 7 38.66 -6.20 -10.58
N LYS A 8 37.41 -6.24 -10.07
CA LYS A 8 36.34 -5.32 -10.44
C LYS A 8 36.34 -4.00 -9.65
N PHE A 9 36.55 -4.05 -8.34
CA PHE A 9 36.30 -2.91 -7.45
C PHE A 9 37.55 -2.21 -6.92
N GLU A 10 38.69 -2.91 -6.85
CA GLU A 10 39.96 -2.29 -6.47
C GLU A 10 40.37 -1.22 -7.49
N PRO A 11 40.79 -0.01 -7.08
CA PRO A 11 41.36 0.98 -8.01
C PRO A 11 42.87 0.78 -8.24
N CYS A 12 43.63 0.32 -7.24
CA CYS A 12 45.09 0.22 -7.32
C CYS A 12 45.56 -1.02 -8.11
N LEU A 13 46.46 -0.82 -9.09
CA LEU A 13 46.95 -1.91 -9.95
C LEU A 13 47.91 -2.85 -9.21
N GLU A 14 48.64 -2.35 -8.21
CA GLU A 14 49.52 -3.11 -7.34
C GLU A 14 48.68 -4.07 -6.48
N ASN A 15 47.67 -3.56 -5.78
CA ASN A 15 46.72 -4.36 -5.00
C ASN A 15 46.04 -5.45 -5.86
N LYS A 16 45.63 -5.13 -7.09
CA LYS A 16 45.07 -6.14 -8.02
C LYS A 16 46.04 -7.27 -8.35
N LYS A 17 47.32 -6.98 -8.56
CA LYS A 17 48.36 -8.00 -8.85
C LYS A 17 48.62 -8.89 -7.64
N GLU A 18 48.55 -8.32 -6.44
CA GLU A 18 48.75 -9.04 -5.18
C GLU A 18 47.51 -9.79 -4.69
N GLY A 19 46.35 -9.58 -5.31
CA GLY A 19 45.08 -10.16 -4.86
C GLY A 19 44.58 -9.53 -3.56
N ALA A 20 44.89 -8.26 -3.33
CA ALA A 20 44.46 -7.49 -2.17
C ALA A 20 43.31 -6.53 -2.53
N LEU A 21 42.42 -6.28 -1.57
CA LEU A 21 41.38 -5.25 -1.64
C LEU A 21 41.71 -4.16 -0.60
N GLY A 22 41.98 -2.95 -1.07
CA GLY A 22 42.23 -1.78 -0.23
C GLY A 22 40.93 -1.15 0.29
N ILE A 23 41.06 -0.09 1.09
CA ILE A 23 39.92 0.61 1.69
C ILE A 23 39.01 1.20 0.60
N ASP A 24 39.58 1.83 -0.42
CA ASP A 24 38.83 2.41 -1.54
C ASP A 24 38.12 1.31 -2.36
N GLY A 25 38.81 0.18 -2.61
CA GLY A 25 38.22 -0.97 -3.29
C GLY A 25 37.07 -1.60 -2.50
N PHE A 26 37.21 -1.71 -1.18
CA PHE A 26 36.15 -2.17 -0.29
C PHE A 26 34.97 -1.18 -0.26
N THR A 27 35.24 0.13 -0.22
CA THR A 27 34.20 1.17 -0.28
C THR A 27 33.44 1.12 -1.61
N ASN A 28 34.13 0.94 -2.73
CA ASN A 28 33.53 0.75 -4.06
C ASN A 28 32.68 -0.52 -4.13
N TYR A 29 33.13 -1.62 -3.52
CA TYR A 29 32.36 -2.86 -3.43
C TYR A 29 31.09 -2.67 -2.59
N MET A 30 31.19 -2.03 -1.42
CA MET A 30 30.06 -1.80 -0.52
C MET A 30 29.04 -0.79 -1.08
N ARG A 31 29.46 0.18 -1.90
CA ARG A 31 28.55 1.09 -2.63
C ARG A 31 28.01 0.50 -3.94
N SER A 32 28.38 -0.72 -4.30
CA SER A 32 27.86 -1.42 -5.48
C SER A 32 26.53 -2.14 -5.18
N PRO A 33 25.79 -2.64 -6.20
CA PRO A 33 24.61 -3.47 -5.98
C PRO A 33 24.85 -4.72 -5.11
N SER A 34 26.10 -5.19 -4.98
CA SER A 34 26.45 -6.29 -4.06
C SER A 34 26.42 -5.90 -2.57
N GLY A 35 26.44 -4.61 -2.27
CA GLY A 35 26.32 -4.05 -0.92
C GLY A 35 24.90 -3.63 -0.53
N ASP A 36 23.93 -3.63 -1.46
CA ASP A 36 22.50 -3.43 -1.14
C ASP A 36 22.02 -4.52 -0.15
N ILE A 37 21.10 -4.14 0.73
CA ILE A 37 20.37 -5.04 1.62
C ILE A 37 19.46 -6.02 0.87
N PHE A 38 19.01 -5.69 -0.34
CA PHE A 38 18.18 -6.56 -1.16
C PHE A 38 19.01 -7.67 -1.81
N ASN A 39 18.56 -8.92 -1.73
CA ASN A 39 19.24 -10.06 -2.36
C ASN A 39 19.25 -9.91 -3.89
N PRO A 40 20.41 -9.78 -4.55
CA PRO A 40 20.47 -9.62 -6.01
C PRO A 40 19.92 -10.83 -6.78
N GLU A 41 19.91 -12.03 -6.19
CA GLU A 41 19.25 -13.22 -6.78
C GLU A 41 17.73 -13.07 -6.86
N HIS A 42 17.14 -12.14 -6.10
CA HIS A 42 15.70 -11.87 -6.10
C HIS A 42 15.29 -10.85 -7.17
N TYR A 43 16.23 -10.32 -7.96
CA TYR A 43 15.92 -9.67 -9.24
C TYR A 43 15.57 -10.66 -10.37
N GLN A 44 15.70 -11.96 -10.12
CA GLN A 44 15.24 -13.03 -11.02
C GLN A 44 14.17 -13.90 -10.35
N VAL A 45 13.46 -14.67 -11.17
CA VAL A 45 12.47 -15.65 -10.69
C VAL A 45 13.21 -16.78 -9.98
N ASN A 46 12.88 -17.02 -8.72
CA ASN A 46 13.57 -17.94 -7.83
C ASN A 46 12.63 -18.82 -6.98
N GLN A 47 11.33 -18.66 -7.14
CA GLN A 47 10.31 -19.50 -6.51
C GLN A 47 9.78 -20.54 -7.50
N ASP A 48 9.21 -21.62 -6.97
CA ASP A 48 8.51 -22.60 -7.80
C ASP A 48 7.27 -21.95 -8.44
N MET A 49 7.18 -22.01 -9.78
CA MET A 49 6.10 -21.44 -10.59
C MET A 49 5.12 -22.50 -11.13
N SER A 50 5.22 -23.75 -10.65
CA SER A 50 4.44 -24.90 -11.10
C SER A 50 3.18 -25.19 -10.28
N TYR A 51 2.97 -24.54 -9.13
CA TYR A 51 1.76 -24.69 -8.33
C TYR A 51 0.53 -24.01 -8.99
N PRO A 52 -0.72 -24.35 -8.60
CA PRO A 52 -1.93 -23.67 -9.07
C PRO A 52 -1.91 -22.15 -8.80
N LEU A 53 -2.54 -21.35 -9.67
CA LEU A 53 -2.69 -19.89 -9.48
C LEU A 53 -3.21 -19.50 -8.08
N SER A 54 -4.07 -20.29 -7.45
CA SER A 54 -4.59 -20.01 -6.09
C SER A 54 -3.51 -20.02 -5.00
N HIS A 55 -2.34 -20.60 -5.26
CA HIS A 55 -1.21 -20.67 -4.34
C HIS A 55 -0.30 -19.42 -4.40
N TYR A 56 -0.55 -18.45 -5.28
CA TYR A 56 0.27 -17.24 -5.39
C TYR A 56 -0.50 -16.00 -4.92
N PHE A 57 0.21 -15.07 -4.31
CA PHE A 57 -0.19 -13.67 -4.33
C PHE A 57 0.02 -13.14 -5.76
N ILE A 58 -0.92 -12.37 -6.28
CA ILE A 58 -0.92 -11.88 -7.67
C ILE A 58 -1.10 -10.37 -7.65
N THR A 59 -0.09 -9.66 -8.12
CA THR A 59 -0.10 -8.19 -8.11
C THR A 59 -1.19 -7.63 -9.03
N SER A 60 -1.98 -6.70 -8.50
CA SER A 60 -3.29 -6.35 -9.07
C SER A 60 -3.54 -4.84 -9.02
N SER A 61 -4.01 -4.28 -10.14
CA SER A 61 -4.46 -2.90 -10.23
C SER A 61 -5.98 -2.81 -10.20
N HIS A 62 -6.48 -1.75 -9.57
CA HIS A 62 -7.89 -1.32 -9.59
C HIS A 62 -8.04 -0.14 -10.56
N ASN A 63 -9.18 -0.04 -11.26
CA ASN A 63 -9.54 1.03 -12.22
C ASN A 63 -8.34 1.53 -13.03
N THR A 64 -7.68 0.58 -13.72
CA THR A 64 -6.29 0.70 -14.21
C THR A 64 -6.10 1.87 -15.18
N TYR A 65 -7.17 2.28 -15.84
CA TYR A 65 -7.20 3.38 -16.79
C TYR A 65 -7.03 4.78 -16.16
N LEU A 66 -7.26 4.97 -14.84
CA LEU A 66 -7.31 6.29 -14.21
C LEU A 66 -5.94 6.87 -13.84
N MET A 67 -5.73 8.15 -14.18
CA MET A 67 -4.54 8.94 -13.82
C MET A 67 -4.61 9.57 -12.42
N GLY A 68 -5.78 9.62 -11.78
CA GLY A 68 -5.97 10.32 -10.51
C GLY A 68 -7.19 9.84 -9.73
N ASP A 69 -8.01 10.78 -9.26
CA ASP A 69 -9.25 10.55 -8.51
C ASP A 69 -10.31 9.75 -9.30
N GLN A 70 -11.26 9.13 -8.59
CA GLN A 70 -12.27 8.25 -9.17
C GLN A 70 -13.42 8.99 -9.87
N LEU A 71 -13.55 10.31 -9.74
CA LEU A 71 -14.77 11.04 -10.12
C LEU A 71 -14.61 11.98 -11.33
N MET A 72 -13.41 12.53 -11.53
CA MET A 72 -13.14 13.61 -12.49
C MET A 72 -11.80 13.48 -13.22
N SER A 73 -10.93 12.52 -12.84
CA SER A 73 -9.60 12.40 -13.44
C SER A 73 -9.60 11.91 -14.88
N GLN A 74 -8.45 12.04 -15.55
CA GLN A 74 -8.28 11.55 -16.91
C GLN A 74 -8.09 10.02 -16.91
N SER A 75 -8.81 9.34 -17.80
CA SER A 75 -8.49 7.98 -18.22
C SER A 75 -7.44 8.02 -19.34
N ARG A 76 -6.40 7.20 -19.26
CA ARG A 76 -5.36 7.06 -20.30
C ARG A 76 -5.01 5.61 -20.58
N VAL A 77 -4.81 5.33 -21.86
CA VAL A 77 -4.34 4.03 -22.36
C VAL A 77 -2.92 3.71 -21.85
N ASP A 78 -2.07 4.73 -21.72
CA ASP A 78 -0.68 4.59 -21.24
C ASP A 78 -0.57 3.98 -19.83
N MET A 79 -1.60 4.10 -18.99
CA MET A 79 -1.59 3.52 -17.65
C MET A 79 -1.47 2.00 -17.67
N TYR A 80 -2.12 1.33 -18.63
CA TYR A 80 -1.96 -0.12 -18.82
C TYR A 80 -0.51 -0.48 -19.15
N ALA A 81 0.14 0.28 -20.05
CA ALA A 81 1.55 0.09 -20.37
C ALA A 81 2.46 0.30 -19.16
N TRP A 82 2.18 1.31 -18.33
CA TRP A 82 2.96 1.64 -17.14
C TRP A 82 2.80 0.60 -16.02
N VAL A 83 1.57 0.17 -15.67
CA VAL A 83 1.38 -0.84 -14.62
C VAL A 83 1.94 -2.20 -15.04
N LEU A 84 1.75 -2.63 -16.30
CA LEU A 84 2.26 -3.90 -16.80
C LEU A 84 3.79 -3.92 -16.79
N GLN A 85 4.45 -2.83 -17.19
CA GLN A 85 5.91 -2.67 -17.12
C GLN A 85 6.46 -2.49 -15.71
N SER A 86 5.61 -2.12 -14.75
CA SER A 86 5.93 -2.11 -13.31
C SER A 86 5.82 -3.51 -12.68
N GLY A 87 5.46 -4.53 -13.47
CA GLY A 87 5.28 -5.92 -13.02
C GLY A 87 3.83 -6.32 -12.76
N CYS A 88 2.86 -5.41 -12.91
CA CYS A 88 1.44 -5.71 -12.63
C CYS A 88 0.93 -6.88 -13.49
N ARG A 89 0.14 -7.81 -12.94
CA ARG A 89 -0.35 -9.03 -13.61
C ARG A 89 -1.87 -9.16 -13.65
N CYS A 90 -2.63 -8.45 -12.81
CA CYS A 90 -4.08 -8.30 -12.98
C CYS A 90 -4.42 -6.83 -13.25
N VAL A 91 -5.05 -6.55 -14.40
CA VAL A 91 -5.49 -5.20 -14.79
C VAL A 91 -7.00 -5.18 -15.00
N GLU A 92 -7.61 -4.01 -14.85
CA GLU A 92 -9.06 -3.81 -14.84
C GLU A 92 -9.52 -2.87 -15.95
N VAL A 93 -10.59 -3.25 -16.64
CA VAL A 93 -11.16 -2.54 -17.80
C VAL A 93 -12.69 -2.45 -17.67
N ASP A 94 -13.18 -1.25 -17.40
CA ASP A 94 -14.61 -0.99 -17.19
C ASP A 94 -15.26 -0.58 -18.50
N CYS A 95 -15.98 -1.51 -19.13
CA CYS A 95 -16.41 -1.43 -20.51
C CYS A 95 -17.86 -0.93 -20.60
N TRP A 96 -18.07 0.24 -21.21
CA TRP A 96 -19.36 0.89 -21.37
C TRP A 96 -19.71 1.07 -22.86
N ASP A 97 -21.01 1.15 -23.18
CA ASP A 97 -21.44 1.48 -24.54
C ASP A 97 -20.94 2.87 -24.96
N GLY A 98 -20.22 2.93 -26.08
CA GLY A 98 -19.75 4.19 -26.68
C GLY A 98 -20.55 4.61 -27.92
N PRO A 99 -20.22 5.78 -28.49
CA PRO A 99 -20.81 6.26 -29.74
C PRO A 99 -20.45 5.33 -30.91
N ASP A 100 -21.23 5.40 -31.97
CA ASP A 100 -20.98 4.70 -33.25
C ASP A 100 -20.85 3.16 -33.16
N GLY A 101 -21.22 2.56 -32.02
CA GLY A 101 -21.13 1.13 -31.75
C GLY A 101 -19.77 0.68 -31.19
N GLU A 102 -18.87 1.62 -30.88
CA GLU A 102 -17.52 1.33 -30.38
C GLU A 102 -17.48 1.31 -28.83
N PRO A 103 -17.05 0.20 -28.19
CA PRO A 103 -16.96 0.13 -26.73
C PRO A 103 -15.91 1.10 -26.18
N ILE A 104 -16.23 1.74 -25.07
CA ILE A 104 -15.37 2.71 -24.37
C ILE A 104 -15.04 2.25 -22.96
N VAL A 105 -13.97 2.81 -22.41
CA VAL A 105 -13.51 2.56 -21.04
C VAL A 105 -13.52 3.87 -20.24
N HIS A 106 -14.25 3.87 -19.12
CA HIS A 106 -14.27 4.94 -18.12
C HIS A 106 -14.98 4.48 -16.84
N HIS A 107 -14.89 5.26 -15.76
CA HIS A 107 -15.60 4.96 -14.53
C HIS A 107 -17.07 5.39 -14.63
N GLY A 108 -18.00 4.47 -14.41
CA GLY A 108 -19.45 4.65 -14.62
C GLY A 108 -20.06 5.79 -13.81
N TYR A 109 -21.04 6.50 -14.39
CA TYR A 109 -21.80 7.59 -13.72
C TYR A 109 -20.95 8.77 -13.18
N THR A 110 -19.69 8.90 -13.61
CA THR A 110 -18.74 9.96 -13.21
C THR A 110 -18.45 10.94 -14.35
N LEU A 111 -17.49 11.85 -14.15
CA LEU A 111 -16.96 12.78 -15.15
C LEU A 111 -15.55 12.40 -15.65
N THR A 112 -15.06 11.19 -15.34
CA THR A 112 -13.77 10.70 -15.85
C THR A 112 -13.76 10.69 -17.39
N SER A 113 -12.59 10.96 -17.99
CA SER A 113 -12.51 10.95 -19.47
C SER A 113 -12.67 9.53 -20.02
N LYS A 114 -13.02 9.43 -21.31
CA LYS A 114 -13.30 8.17 -22.01
C LYS A 114 -12.15 7.83 -22.94
N ILE A 115 -11.75 6.56 -22.99
CA ILE A 115 -10.79 6.01 -23.96
C ILE A 115 -11.45 4.84 -24.71
N LEU A 116 -10.97 4.49 -25.90
CA LEU A 116 -11.53 3.36 -26.66
C LEU A 116 -11.08 2.03 -26.05
N PHE A 117 -11.99 1.05 -25.98
CA PHE A 117 -11.65 -0.31 -25.56
C PHE A 117 -10.60 -0.93 -26.48
N LYS A 118 -10.69 -0.67 -27.79
CA LYS A 118 -9.74 -1.17 -28.79
C LYS A 118 -8.29 -0.77 -28.45
N ASP A 119 -8.04 0.52 -28.24
CA ASP A 119 -6.72 1.08 -27.93
C ASP A 119 -6.13 0.49 -26.63
N VAL A 120 -7.00 0.22 -25.65
CA VAL A 120 -6.63 -0.47 -24.40
C VAL A 120 -6.14 -1.89 -24.69
N ILE A 121 -6.88 -2.67 -25.48
CA ILE A 121 -6.49 -4.06 -25.84
C ILE A 121 -5.23 -4.08 -26.71
N GLU A 122 -5.08 -3.16 -27.67
CA GLU A 122 -3.84 -3.01 -28.48
C GLU A 122 -2.62 -2.71 -27.59
N THR A 123 -2.80 -1.88 -26.56
CA THR A 123 -1.74 -1.53 -25.62
C THR A 123 -1.40 -2.69 -24.68
N ILE A 124 -2.40 -3.39 -24.14
CA ILE A 124 -2.17 -4.59 -23.34
C ILE A 124 -1.44 -5.65 -24.18
N ASN A 125 -1.85 -5.87 -25.42
CA ASN A 125 -1.21 -6.80 -26.35
C ASN A 125 0.29 -6.50 -26.53
N LYS A 126 0.64 -5.22 -26.66
CA LYS A 126 2.01 -4.74 -26.84
C LYS A 126 2.86 -4.88 -25.57
N TYR A 127 2.32 -4.53 -24.40
CA TYR A 127 3.12 -4.37 -23.17
C TYR A 127 3.02 -5.54 -22.16
N ALA A 128 2.05 -6.45 -22.29
CA ALA A 128 1.81 -7.54 -21.33
C ALA A 128 3.08 -8.35 -20.99
N PHE A 129 3.90 -8.67 -22.00
CA PHE A 129 4.99 -9.63 -21.86
C PHE A 129 6.40 -9.09 -22.12
N ILE A 130 6.60 -7.76 -22.23
CA ILE A 130 7.92 -7.18 -22.56
C ILE A 130 8.99 -7.47 -21.50
N LYS A 131 8.63 -7.34 -20.21
CA LYS A 131 9.55 -7.53 -19.07
C LYS A 131 9.27 -8.80 -18.26
N ASN A 132 8.20 -9.53 -18.59
CA ASN A 132 7.62 -10.54 -17.72
C ASN A 132 6.72 -11.48 -18.52
N GLU A 133 7.13 -12.73 -18.65
CA GLU A 133 6.47 -13.77 -19.45
C GLU A 133 5.31 -14.49 -18.73
N TYR A 134 5.06 -14.22 -17.45
CA TYR A 134 3.97 -14.83 -16.68
C TYR A 134 2.60 -14.20 -17.02
N PRO A 135 1.49 -14.97 -16.91
CA PRO A 135 0.19 -14.60 -17.44
C PRO A 135 -0.35 -13.27 -16.93
N VAL A 136 -1.22 -12.65 -17.74
CA VAL A 136 -1.97 -11.44 -17.35
C VAL A 136 -3.44 -11.79 -17.21
N ILE A 137 -4.07 -11.37 -16.11
CA ILE A 137 -5.51 -11.46 -15.89
C ILE A 137 -6.14 -10.13 -16.28
N LEU A 138 -7.08 -10.18 -17.24
CA LEU A 138 -7.88 -9.06 -17.70
C LEU A 138 -9.23 -9.08 -16.97
N SER A 139 -9.38 -8.31 -15.90
CA SER A 139 -10.65 -8.12 -15.18
C SER A 139 -11.56 -7.20 -15.97
N ILE A 140 -12.52 -7.76 -16.68
CA ILE A 140 -13.53 -7.01 -17.41
C ILE A 140 -14.72 -6.75 -16.48
N GLU A 141 -15.01 -5.48 -16.22
CA GLU A 141 -16.31 -5.05 -15.72
C GLU A 141 -17.16 -4.65 -16.95
N ASN A 142 -18.30 -5.30 -17.15
CA ASN A 142 -19.04 -5.24 -18.42
C ASN A 142 -20.40 -4.56 -18.24
N HIS A 143 -20.53 -3.37 -18.83
CA HIS A 143 -21.75 -2.54 -18.89
C HIS A 143 -22.28 -2.38 -20.32
N CYS A 144 -21.66 -3.04 -21.29
CA CYS A 144 -22.02 -2.91 -22.71
C CYS A 144 -23.31 -3.65 -23.04
N SER A 145 -24.06 -3.10 -24.00
CA SER A 145 -25.09 -3.82 -24.76
C SER A 145 -24.53 -5.09 -25.40
N VAL A 146 -25.38 -6.09 -25.66
CA VAL A 146 -24.96 -7.36 -26.30
C VAL A 146 -24.26 -7.12 -27.65
N VAL A 147 -24.65 -6.08 -28.40
CA VAL A 147 -24.00 -5.69 -29.66
C VAL A 147 -22.55 -5.28 -29.43
N GLN A 148 -22.30 -4.37 -28.48
CA GLN A 148 -20.95 -3.93 -28.15
C GLN A 148 -20.14 -5.01 -27.40
N GLN A 149 -20.76 -5.91 -26.65
CA GLN A 149 -20.08 -7.10 -26.10
C GLN A 149 -19.55 -8.04 -27.19
N LYS A 150 -20.30 -8.25 -28.29
CA LYS A 150 -19.80 -9.00 -29.45
C LYS A 150 -18.62 -8.28 -30.09
N LYS A 151 -18.64 -6.93 -30.14
CA LYS A 151 -17.52 -6.11 -30.60
C LYS A 151 -16.28 -6.22 -29.69
N MET A 152 -16.46 -6.24 -28.37
CA MET A 152 -15.38 -6.51 -27.41
C MET A 152 -14.77 -7.89 -27.62
N ALA A 153 -15.59 -8.93 -27.79
CA ALA A 153 -15.13 -10.29 -28.03
C ALA A 153 -14.37 -10.41 -29.37
N GLN A 154 -14.83 -9.71 -30.42
CA GLN A 154 -14.10 -9.58 -31.69
C GLN A 154 -12.72 -8.98 -31.45
N TYR A 155 -12.63 -7.81 -30.81
CA TYR A 155 -11.35 -7.14 -30.55
C TYR A 155 -10.40 -7.96 -29.67
N LEU A 156 -10.89 -8.60 -28.62
CA LEU A 156 -10.07 -9.51 -27.81
C LEU A 156 -9.48 -10.64 -28.65
N THR A 157 -10.28 -11.25 -29.52
CA THR A 157 -9.85 -12.38 -30.37
C THR A 157 -8.87 -11.94 -31.46
N GLU A 158 -9.19 -10.88 -32.20
CA GLU A 158 -8.38 -10.39 -33.33
C GLU A 158 -7.05 -9.77 -32.87
N ILE A 159 -7.03 -9.07 -31.73
CA ILE A 159 -5.84 -8.34 -31.27
C ILE A 159 -4.93 -9.23 -30.41
N LEU A 160 -5.49 -10.05 -29.51
CA LEU A 160 -4.69 -10.88 -28.60
C LEU A 160 -4.29 -12.23 -29.21
N GLY A 161 -5.10 -12.78 -30.14
CA GLY A 161 -4.79 -13.99 -30.90
C GLY A 161 -4.33 -15.17 -30.03
N ASP A 162 -3.13 -15.67 -30.32
CA ASP A 162 -2.45 -16.78 -29.65
C ASP A 162 -2.15 -16.54 -28.16
N LYS A 163 -2.18 -15.29 -27.67
CA LYS A 163 -2.10 -14.97 -26.23
C LYS A 163 -3.42 -15.26 -25.52
N LEU A 164 -4.55 -15.22 -26.22
CA LEU A 164 -5.88 -15.51 -25.67
C LEU A 164 -6.27 -16.99 -25.83
N ASP A 165 -5.66 -17.72 -26.76
CA ASP A 165 -5.92 -19.15 -26.91
C ASP A 165 -5.33 -19.96 -25.73
N LEU A 166 -6.20 -20.71 -25.04
CA LEU A 166 -5.85 -21.57 -23.92
C LEU A 166 -5.98 -23.07 -24.26
N SER A 167 -6.19 -23.42 -25.53
CA SER A 167 -6.37 -24.80 -26.00
C SER A 167 -5.21 -25.74 -25.62
N SER A 168 -3.98 -25.22 -25.61
CA SER A 168 -2.75 -25.92 -25.25
C SER A 168 -2.48 -25.96 -23.73
N VAL A 169 -3.34 -25.36 -22.91
CA VAL A 169 -3.15 -25.31 -21.46
C VAL A 169 -3.82 -26.53 -20.84
N HIS A 170 -3.01 -27.52 -20.50
CA HIS A 170 -3.46 -28.72 -19.80
C HIS A 170 -3.18 -28.57 -18.30
N SER A 171 -4.19 -28.86 -17.48
CA SER A 171 -4.02 -29.07 -16.04
C SER A 171 -4.11 -30.57 -15.80
N ASP A 172 -3.08 -31.15 -15.15
CA ASP A 172 -3.06 -32.57 -14.76
C ASP A 172 -4.25 -32.93 -13.85
N ASP A 173 -4.81 -31.93 -13.17
CA ASP A 173 -6.01 -32.03 -12.36
C ASP A 173 -7.04 -30.99 -12.81
N ALA A 174 -8.11 -31.45 -13.44
CA ALA A 174 -9.22 -30.58 -13.89
C ALA A 174 -9.95 -29.87 -12.73
N THR A 175 -9.75 -30.28 -11.48
CA THR A 175 -10.32 -29.60 -10.31
C THR A 175 -9.47 -28.42 -9.81
N LYS A 176 -8.27 -28.21 -10.36
CA LYS A 176 -7.35 -27.13 -9.99
C LYS A 176 -7.24 -26.05 -11.06
N LEU A 177 -6.75 -24.88 -10.66
CA LEU A 177 -6.28 -23.85 -11.58
C LEU A 177 -4.93 -24.26 -12.20
N PRO A 178 -4.64 -23.91 -13.46
CA PRO A 178 -3.32 -24.07 -14.03
C PRO A 178 -2.26 -23.25 -13.27
N SER A 179 -0.98 -23.53 -13.54
CA SER A 179 0.14 -22.84 -12.91
C SER A 179 0.61 -21.61 -13.69
N PRO A 180 1.24 -20.61 -13.05
CA PRO A 180 1.88 -19.50 -13.76
C PRO A 180 2.85 -19.97 -14.85
N ALA A 181 3.61 -21.05 -14.63
CA ALA A 181 4.50 -21.63 -15.63
C ALA A 181 3.76 -22.21 -16.86
N SER A 182 2.65 -22.93 -16.65
CA SER A 182 1.82 -23.48 -17.74
C SER A 182 1.10 -22.41 -18.58
N LEU A 183 0.99 -21.19 -18.05
CA LEU A 183 0.26 -20.06 -18.61
C LEU A 183 1.18 -18.94 -19.14
N LYS A 184 2.48 -19.22 -19.33
CA LYS A 184 3.41 -18.24 -19.89
C LYS A 184 2.94 -17.70 -21.25
N GLY A 185 3.00 -16.38 -21.41
CA GLY A 185 2.53 -15.67 -22.60
C GLY A 185 0.99 -15.61 -22.75
N LYS A 186 0.20 -16.09 -21.78
CA LYS A 186 -1.27 -16.14 -21.90
C LYS A 186 -1.99 -15.03 -21.15
N ILE A 187 -3.11 -14.59 -21.71
CA ILE A 187 -4.01 -13.59 -21.14
C ILE A 187 -5.33 -14.27 -20.77
N LEU A 188 -5.69 -14.20 -19.49
CA LEU A 188 -6.91 -14.79 -18.94
C LEU A 188 -8.00 -13.72 -18.83
N VAL A 189 -9.15 -13.93 -19.48
CA VAL A 189 -10.31 -13.04 -19.31
C VAL A 189 -11.07 -13.40 -18.04
N LYS A 190 -11.08 -12.49 -17.06
CA LYS A 190 -11.91 -12.57 -15.85
C LYS A 190 -13.21 -11.81 -16.08
N GLY A 191 -14.34 -12.51 -16.01
CA GLY A 191 -15.66 -11.96 -16.31
C GLY A 191 -16.79 -12.95 -16.02
N LYS A 192 -18.04 -12.46 -16.14
CA LYS A 192 -19.25 -13.28 -16.03
C LYS A 192 -19.28 -14.35 -17.13
N LYS A 193 -19.87 -15.53 -16.87
CA LYS A 193 -19.98 -16.64 -17.83
C LYS A 193 -21.39 -17.24 -17.84
N LEU A 194 -21.91 -17.53 -19.03
CA LEU A 194 -23.22 -18.17 -19.21
C LEU A 194 -23.30 -19.55 -18.51
N PRO A 195 -24.49 -19.99 -18.08
CA PRO A 195 -24.70 -21.34 -17.55
C PRO A 195 -24.38 -22.42 -18.58
N ALA A 196 -23.80 -23.55 -18.14
CA ALA A 196 -23.41 -24.65 -19.04
C ALA A 196 -24.60 -25.43 -19.66
N ASN A 197 -25.82 -25.16 -19.20
CA ASN A 197 -27.06 -25.78 -19.68
C ASN A 197 -27.88 -24.87 -20.63
N ILE A 198 -27.31 -23.76 -21.08
CA ILE A 198 -27.93 -22.91 -22.11
C ILE A 198 -27.84 -23.61 -23.49
N SER A 199 -28.90 -23.51 -24.31
CA SER A 199 -28.93 -24.12 -25.64
C SER A 199 -27.75 -23.66 -26.50
N ASP A 200 -27.11 -24.56 -27.26
CA ASP A 200 -25.95 -24.22 -28.10
C ASP A 200 -26.28 -23.13 -29.14
N ASP A 201 -27.51 -23.11 -29.67
CA ASP A 201 -28.02 -22.08 -30.59
C ASP A 201 -28.25 -20.69 -29.94
N ALA A 202 -28.15 -20.57 -28.60
CA ALA A 202 -28.42 -19.32 -27.90
C ALA A 202 -27.22 -18.37 -27.91
N GLU A 203 -27.34 -17.28 -28.67
CA GLU A 203 -26.32 -16.22 -28.83
C GLU A 203 -26.14 -15.30 -27.62
N GLU A 204 -27.10 -15.27 -26.71
CA GLU A 204 -27.11 -14.48 -25.47
C GLU A 204 -27.89 -15.19 -24.36
N GLY A 205 -27.67 -14.78 -23.11
CA GLY A 205 -28.47 -15.24 -21.97
C GLY A 205 -28.35 -14.31 -20.77
N GLU A 206 -29.23 -14.49 -19.77
CA GLU A 206 -29.15 -13.75 -18.51
C GLU A 206 -28.14 -14.37 -17.54
N VAL A 207 -27.38 -13.51 -16.88
CA VAL A 207 -26.46 -13.85 -15.78
C VAL A 207 -26.73 -12.96 -14.57
N SER A 208 -26.36 -13.42 -13.39
CA SER A 208 -26.40 -12.60 -12.18
C SER A 208 -25.46 -11.39 -12.32
N ASP A 209 -25.89 -10.27 -11.76
CA ASP A 209 -25.14 -9.00 -11.73
C ASP A 209 -24.55 -8.74 -10.32
N GLU A 210 -24.62 -9.72 -9.42
CA GLU A 210 -24.23 -9.65 -8.00
C GLU A 210 -22.71 -9.59 -7.74
N ASP A 211 -21.89 -9.62 -8.78
CA ASP A 211 -20.42 -9.52 -8.77
C ASP A 211 -19.86 -8.24 -9.41
N SER A 212 -20.75 -7.37 -9.91
CA SER A 212 -20.40 -6.08 -10.51
C SER A 212 -20.00 -5.07 -9.42
N ALA A 213 -18.86 -4.37 -9.56
CA ALA A 213 -18.36 -3.48 -8.50
C ALA A 213 -19.07 -2.10 -8.49
N ASP A 214 -19.81 -1.82 -9.55
CA ASP A 214 -20.70 -0.67 -9.78
C ASP A 214 -21.93 -0.55 -8.85
N GLU A 215 -21.95 -1.28 -7.73
CA GLU A 215 -22.50 -0.75 -6.47
C GLU A 215 -21.66 0.44 -5.92
N ILE A 216 -21.30 1.38 -6.80
CA ILE A 216 -21.02 2.77 -6.43
C ILE A 216 -22.27 3.24 -5.69
N ASP A 217 -22.12 3.65 -4.43
CA ASP A 217 -23.23 4.14 -3.63
C ASP A 217 -23.98 5.25 -4.39
N ASP A 218 -25.29 5.35 -4.25
CA ASP A 218 -26.05 6.47 -4.84
C ASP A 218 -25.52 7.81 -4.29
N ASP A 219 -25.01 7.80 -3.06
CA ASP A 219 -24.27 8.89 -2.43
C ASP A 219 -22.89 9.17 -3.09
N CYS A 220 -22.40 8.33 -4.00
CA CYS A 220 -21.16 8.54 -4.78
C CYS A 220 -21.42 8.90 -6.26
N LYS A 221 -22.51 8.43 -6.89
CA LYS A 221 -22.84 8.71 -8.30
C LYS A 221 -23.02 10.21 -8.59
N ILE A 222 -22.43 10.74 -9.67
CA ILE A 222 -22.57 12.17 -10.05
C ILE A 222 -23.71 12.36 -11.05
N MET A 223 -23.93 11.40 -11.94
CA MET A 223 -24.82 11.53 -13.09
C MET A 223 -26.05 10.63 -13.00
N ASN A 224 -27.22 11.26 -12.94
CA ASN A 224 -28.45 10.70 -13.53
C ASN A 224 -28.57 11.29 -14.95
N GLY A 225 -29.21 10.56 -15.88
CA GLY A 225 -29.14 10.83 -17.33
C GLY A 225 -29.36 12.29 -17.79
N ASP A 226 -28.72 12.61 -18.93
CA ASP A 226 -28.68 13.92 -19.62
C ASP A 226 -27.87 15.07 -18.98
N ALA A 227 -26.55 15.06 -19.26
CA ALA A 227 -25.58 16.10 -18.89
C ALA A 227 -25.53 17.32 -19.82
N SER A 228 -26.26 17.31 -20.95
CA SER A 228 -25.96 18.14 -22.13
C SER A 228 -26.15 19.64 -21.93
N THR A 229 -27.01 20.07 -21.00
CA THR A 229 -27.47 21.47 -20.92
C THR A 229 -26.73 22.35 -19.90
N ASN A 230 -25.84 21.83 -19.05
CA ASN A 230 -25.09 22.70 -18.12
C ASN A 230 -23.78 22.12 -17.53
N ARG A 231 -22.83 21.72 -18.40
CA ARG A 231 -21.54 21.10 -18.02
C ARG A 231 -20.82 21.78 -16.84
N LYS A 232 -20.67 23.11 -16.84
CA LYS A 232 -20.01 23.87 -15.74
C LYS A 232 -20.72 23.72 -14.39
N ARG A 233 -22.06 23.61 -14.39
CA ARG A 233 -22.84 23.38 -13.17
C ARG A 233 -22.65 21.96 -12.65
N VAL A 234 -22.61 20.98 -13.55
CA VAL A 234 -22.33 19.56 -13.23
C VAL A 234 -20.93 19.41 -12.64
N GLU A 235 -19.89 19.99 -13.27
CA GLU A 235 -18.52 20.01 -12.75
C GLU A 235 -18.41 20.66 -11.36
N ASN A 236 -19.14 21.75 -11.10
CA ASN A 236 -19.18 22.39 -9.78
C ASN A 236 -19.93 21.55 -8.71
N ILE A 237 -20.93 20.77 -9.10
CA ILE A 237 -21.61 19.81 -8.20
C ILE A 237 -20.66 18.63 -7.91
N ALA A 238 -20.01 18.09 -8.93
CA ALA A 238 -19.02 17.02 -8.81
C ALA A 238 -17.88 17.39 -7.85
N LYS A 239 -17.28 18.59 -8.00
CA LYS A 239 -16.24 19.08 -7.09
C LYS A 239 -16.70 19.16 -5.63
N LYS A 240 -17.89 19.72 -5.37
CA LYS A 240 -18.45 19.77 -4.01
C LYS A 240 -18.75 18.39 -3.43
N LYS A 241 -19.19 17.45 -4.28
CA LYS A 241 -19.46 16.05 -3.90
C LYS A 241 -18.16 15.31 -3.59
N LEU A 242 -17.13 15.48 -4.43
CA LEU A 242 -15.77 15.02 -4.20
C LEU A 242 -15.20 15.56 -2.87
N ASP A 243 -15.24 16.87 -2.63
CA ASP A 243 -14.80 17.49 -1.37
C ASP A 243 -15.52 16.93 -0.12
N SER A 244 -16.80 16.56 -0.26
CA SER A 244 -17.59 15.96 0.81
C SER A 244 -17.19 14.50 1.05
N LEU A 245 -17.08 13.71 -0.01
CA LEU A 245 -16.71 12.30 0.04
C LEU A 245 -15.25 12.10 0.48
N ILE A 246 -14.33 13.01 0.16
CA ILE A 246 -12.95 13.04 0.68
C ILE A 246 -12.92 13.33 2.18
N LYS A 247 -13.81 14.18 2.70
CA LYS A 247 -13.91 14.39 4.16
C LYS A 247 -14.45 13.14 4.85
N GLU A 248 -15.39 12.45 4.21
CA GLU A 248 -15.98 11.23 4.75
C GLU A 248 -15.03 10.02 4.64
N SER A 249 -14.25 9.89 3.56
CA SER A 249 -13.19 8.88 3.42
C SER A 249 -12.15 9.05 4.52
N LYS A 250 -11.67 10.27 4.76
CA LYS A 250 -10.74 10.60 5.85
C LYS A 250 -11.29 10.30 7.24
N ILE A 251 -12.62 10.40 7.46
CA ILE A 251 -13.25 10.00 8.73
C ILE A 251 -13.31 8.48 8.87
N ARG A 252 -13.53 7.73 7.77
CA ARG A 252 -13.45 6.26 7.77
C ARG A 252 -12.02 5.74 7.92
N ASP A 253 -11.05 6.45 7.33
CA ASP A 253 -9.61 6.16 7.40
C ASP A 253 -8.95 6.56 8.73
N CYS A 254 -9.73 7.02 9.71
CA CYS A 254 -9.31 7.09 11.12
C CYS A 254 -9.16 5.69 11.76
N GLU A 255 -8.56 4.74 11.05
CA GLU A 255 -7.86 3.64 11.69
C GLU A 255 -6.62 4.22 12.37
N ASP A 256 -6.52 4.06 13.70
CA ASP A 256 -5.42 4.62 14.47
C ASP A 256 -4.06 4.14 13.91
N PRO A 257 -3.13 5.04 13.52
CA PRO A 257 -1.79 4.69 13.05
C PRO A 257 -1.00 3.77 14.00
N ASN A 258 -1.41 3.70 15.28
CA ASN A 258 -0.83 2.87 16.33
C ASN A 258 -1.61 1.58 16.63
N ASN A 259 -2.71 1.26 15.92
CA ASN A 259 -3.56 0.09 16.22
C ASN A 259 -2.90 -1.28 15.95
N PHE A 260 -1.60 -1.31 15.68
CA PHE A 260 -0.80 -2.52 15.51
C PHE A 260 -0.06 -2.94 16.80
N THR A 261 0.06 -2.05 17.79
CA THR A 261 0.61 -2.45 19.10
C THR A 261 -0.49 -3.05 19.98
N VAL A 262 -0.39 -4.37 20.22
CA VAL A 262 -1.22 -5.05 21.23
C VAL A 262 -1.02 -4.39 22.59
N THR A 263 -2.08 -3.82 23.15
CA THR A 263 -2.04 -3.27 24.51
C THR A 263 -1.82 -4.41 25.50
N THR A 264 -0.62 -4.53 26.05
CA THR A 264 -0.30 -5.54 27.05
C THR A 264 -1.13 -5.32 28.31
N LEU A 265 -2.12 -6.17 28.54
CA LEU A 265 -2.91 -6.18 29.77
C LEU A 265 -2.00 -6.45 30.98
N PRO A 266 -2.04 -5.63 32.05
CA PRO A 266 -1.36 -5.97 33.30
C PRO A 266 -1.96 -7.22 33.94
N ALA A 267 -1.11 -8.11 34.45
CA ALA A 267 -1.51 -9.34 35.12
C ALA A 267 -2.29 -9.06 36.43
N PRO A 268 -3.18 -9.98 36.87
CA PRO A 268 -4.16 -9.68 37.92
C PRO A 268 -3.58 -9.79 39.34
N GLY A 269 -3.93 -8.85 40.21
CA GLY A 269 -3.87 -9.10 41.66
C GLY A 269 -3.69 -7.89 42.57
N LYS A 270 -4.80 -7.26 42.97
CA LYS A 270 -5.33 -7.24 44.36
C LYS A 270 -6.29 -6.07 44.54
N ALA A 271 -7.43 -6.34 45.19
CA ALA A 271 -8.32 -5.30 45.64
C ALA A 271 -7.75 -4.61 46.88
N ASP A 272 -7.91 -3.28 46.98
CA ASP A 272 -8.47 -2.71 48.20
C ASP A 272 -9.13 -1.35 47.95
N SER A 273 -9.85 -0.86 48.95
CA SER A 273 -10.91 0.15 48.79
C SER A 273 -10.69 1.43 49.61
N LYS A 274 -11.07 2.61 49.07
CA LYS A 274 -11.71 3.73 49.81
C LYS A 274 -12.10 4.95 48.95
N LYS A 275 -13.09 5.71 49.44
CA LYS A 275 -13.58 6.99 48.91
C LYS A 275 -12.97 8.18 49.65
N SER A 276 -12.74 9.29 48.94
CA SER A 276 -12.95 10.69 49.40
C SER A 276 -12.76 11.63 48.19
N LYS A 277 -13.79 12.32 47.68
CA LYS A 277 -14.44 13.56 48.17
C LYS A 277 -13.68 14.82 47.69
N LEU A 278 -14.33 15.61 46.83
CA LEU A 278 -13.93 16.96 46.41
C LEU A 278 -14.24 17.98 47.52
N GLU A 279 -13.43 19.04 47.60
CA GLU A 279 -13.84 20.38 48.05
C GLU A 279 -13.19 21.42 47.12
N ASP A 280 -13.96 22.42 46.70
CA ASP A 280 -13.56 23.57 45.89
C ASP A 280 -13.09 24.72 46.81
N ASP A 281 -12.32 25.69 46.28
CA ASP A 281 -12.66 27.13 46.39
C ASP A 281 -11.62 28.06 45.69
N VAL A 282 -12.11 28.85 44.71
CA VAL A 282 -12.31 30.34 44.75
C VAL A 282 -11.05 31.25 44.96
N GLU A 283 -10.82 32.37 44.26
CA GLU A 283 -11.70 33.36 43.58
C GLU A 283 -11.02 34.19 42.43
N SER A 284 -11.84 34.76 41.52
CA SER A 284 -11.77 36.04 40.73
C SER A 284 -10.42 36.62 40.22
N GLY A 285 -10.27 37.21 39.02
CA GLY A 285 -11.19 37.67 37.95
C GLY A 285 -10.40 38.55 36.94
N GLU A 286 -10.94 39.28 35.94
CA GLU A 286 -12.29 39.48 35.38
C GLU A 286 -12.18 39.80 33.85
N ASP A 287 -13.11 39.24 33.05
CA ASP A 287 -13.88 39.78 31.88
C ASP A 287 -13.37 40.86 30.90
N PHE A 288 -13.79 40.95 29.62
CA PHE A 288 -14.79 40.25 28.76
C PHE A 288 -14.16 40.05 27.34
N GLY A 289 -14.75 39.49 26.27
CA GLY A 289 -16.10 39.00 25.93
C GLY A 289 -16.54 39.49 24.52
N THR A 290 -17.28 38.78 23.65
CA THR A 290 -17.80 37.39 23.65
C THR A 290 -18.07 36.89 22.20
N ASN A 291 -17.91 35.59 21.88
CA ASN A 291 -18.93 34.80 21.15
C ASN A 291 -18.64 33.28 21.15
N LYS A 292 -19.69 32.46 21.24
CA LYS A 292 -19.65 31.15 21.94
C LYS A 292 -19.82 29.94 21.01
N ARG A 293 -18.81 29.07 20.91
CA ARG A 293 -18.96 27.69 20.40
C ARG A 293 -19.61 26.80 21.47
N GLN A 294 -20.55 25.92 21.07
CA GLN A 294 -21.07 24.85 21.94
C GLN A 294 -20.47 23.51 21.53
N SER A 295 -19.76 22.86 22.44
CA SER A 295 -19.51 21.42 22.38
C SER A 295 -20.72 20.65 22.90
N ARG A 296 -21.07 19.54 22.26
CA ARG A 296 -21.99 18.54 22.82
C ARG A 296 -21.37 17.16 22.69
N SER A 297 -21.35 16.44 23.81
CA SER A 297 -20.84 15.09 23.93
C SER A 297 -21.80 14.05 23.34
N LEU A 298 -21.22 12.93 22.91
CA LEU A 298 -21.94 11.79 22.33
C LEU A 298 -22.39 10.82 23.44
N MET A 299 -23.62 10.31 23.34
CA MET A 299 -24.06 9.10 24.05
C MET A 299 -24.58 8.08 23.02
N GLY A 300 -24.14 6.83 23.16
CA GLY A 300 -24.51 5.74 22.27
C GLY A 300 -25.49 4.72 22.86
N SER A 301 -25.88 3.79 22.00
CA SER A 301 -26.45 2.46 22.30
C SER A 301 -27.82 2.36 22.99
N PHE A 302 -28.82 1.90 22.22
CA PHE A 302 -30.02 1.24 22.75
C PHE A 302 -30.26 -0.13 22.09
N SER A 303 -29.85 -1.20 22.78
CA SER A 303 -30.39 -2.54 22.57
C SER A 303 -31.71 -2.72 23.33
N LYS A 304 -32.82 -3.06 22.68
CA LYS A 304 -34.09 -3.41 23.37
C LYS A 304 -34.42 -4.89 23.20
N ARG A 305 -34.22 -5.65 24.29
CA ARG A 305 -34.64 -7.05 24.40
C ARG A 305 -36.11 -7.14 24.83
N LYS A 306 -36.84 -8.05 24.19
CA LYS A 306 -38.30 -8.27 24.28
C LYS A 306 -38.71 -8.76 25.68
N LYS A 307 -39.79 -8.24 26.27
CA LYS A 307 -40.50 -8.88 27.40
C LYS A 307 -41.99 -9.06 27.06
N LYS A 308 -42.56 -10.17 27.54
CA LYS A 308 -43.78 -10.81 27.02
C LYS A 308 -44.97 -10.52 27.94
N GLY A 309 -46.07 -10.02 27.39
CA GLY A 309 -47.37 -9.86 28.05
C GLY A 309 -48.47 -10.40 27.13
N SER A 310 -49.51 -11.04 27.67
CA SER A 310 -50.41 -11.94 26.93
C SER A 310 -51.88 -11.56 26.95
N LYS A 311 -52.65 -12.09 25.98
CA LYS A 311 -54.13 -12.13 25.88
C LYS A 311 -54.76 -10.78 25.44
N LEU A 312 -55.88 -10.73 24.71
CA LEU A 312 -56.78 -11.77 24.18
C LEU A 312 -57.38 -11.35 22.81
N LYS A 313 -57.96 -12.29 22.05
CA LYS A 313 -58.61 -12.06 20.74
C LYS A 313 -60.05 -11.50 20.87
N LYS A 314 -60.44 -10.60 19.97
CA LYS A 314 -61.77 -10.48 19.32
C LYS A 314 -61.59 -9.51 18.12
N ALA A 315 -61.63 -9.89 16.84
CA ALA A 315 -62.67 -10.53 16.03
C ALA A 315 -63.81 -9.57 15.63
N THR A 316 -64.33 -9.75 14.40
CA THR A 316 -65.43 -9.06 13.69
C THR A 316 -65.21 -7.59 13.28
N SER A 317 -65.68 -7.06 12.13
CA SER A 317 -65.94 -7.56 10.74
C SER A 317 -66.80 -6.50 10.00
N LEU A 318 -66.79 -6.47 8.65
CA LEU A 318 -67.78 -5.76 7.78
C LEU A 318 -67.68 -4.21 7.81
N GLU A 319 -68.03 -3.43 6.77
CA GLU A 319 -68.10 -3.69 5.32
C GLU A 319 -67.95 -2.35 4.53
N GLU A 320 -68.16 -2.44 3.22
CA GLU A 320 -68.03 -1.51 2.10
C GLU A 320 -68.63 -0.08 2.23
N GLY A 321 -68.22 0.79 1.30
CA GLY A 321 -68.80 2.12 1.06
C GLY A 321 -68.02 2.90 -0.01
N GLU A 322 -68.59 3.03 -1.21
CA GLU A 322 -68.00 3.71 -2.38
C GLU A 322 -68.27 5.24 -2.40
N ASP A 323 -67.47 5.92 -3.25
CA ASP A 323 -67.76 7.13 -4.06
C ASP A 323 -66.99 8.46 -3.83
N ASP A 324 -66.01 8.63 -4.73
CA ASP A 324 -65.76 9.73 -5.69
C ASP A 324 -65.40 11.19 -5.30
N SER A 325 -64.65 11.80 -6.22
CA SER A 325 -64.33 13.22 -6.48
C SER A 325 -63.13 13.91 -5.76
N ASP A 326 -62.15 14.27 -6.59
CA ASP A 326 -61.22 15.41 -6.58
C ASP A 326 -60.43 15.82 -5.32
N SER A 327 -59.09 15.75 -5.41
CA SER A 327 -58.27 16.94 -5.75
C SER A 327 -56.75 16.70 -5.60
N GLN A 328 -55.94 17.59 -6.20
CA GLN A 328 -54.49 17.45 -6.33
C GLN A 328 -53.71 17.67 -5.01
N GLY A 329 -52.65 16.88 -4.82
CA GLY A 329 -51.44 17.34 -4.13
C GLY A 329 -51.08 16.66 -2.79
N ASN A 330 -50.28 15.59 -2.85
CA ASN A 330 -49.12 15.29 -1.98
C ASN A 330 -48.72 13.80 -2.07
N VAL A 331 -47.71 13.45 -2.87
CA VAL A 331 -47.11 12.10 -2.86
C VAL A 331 -45.69 12.18 -2.31
N ALA A 332 -45.58 12.33 -0.99
CA ALA A 332 -44.30 12.34 -0.27
C ALA A 332 -44.40 11.76 1.15
N ARG A 333 -45.06 10.60 1.31
CA ARG A 333 -44.94 9.66 2.46
C ARG A 333 -45.97 8.52 2.34
N SER A 334 -45.65 7.45 1.61
CA SER A 334 -46.17 6.07 1.81
C SER A 334 -45.57 5.07 0.79
N SER A 335 -44.39 4.54 1.08
CA SER A 335 -43.87 3.31 0.46
C SER A 335 -42.95 2.49 1.38
N VAL A 336 -42.50 3.09 2.50
CA VAL A 336 -41.73 2.41 3.54
C VAL A 336 -42.67 1.55 4.40
N HIS A 337 -43.12 0.39 3.87
CA HIS A 337 -43.39 -0.80 4.69
C HIS A 337 -43.63 -2.13 3.94
N TYR A 338 -43.59 -2.20 2.61
CA TYR A 338 -43.85 -3.44 1.85
C TYR A 338 -42.70 -3.95 0.94
N SER A 339 -41.46 -3.47 1.12
CA SER A 339 -40.29 -3.83 0.31
C SER A 339 -39.19 -4.59 1.08
N ARG A 340 -39.57 -5.57 1.93
CA ARG A 340 -38.61 -6.42 2.68
C ARG A 340 -38.66 -7.92 2.36
N VAL A 341 -39.29 -8.27 1.26
CA VAL A 341 -39.20 -9.59 0.60
C VAL A 341 -39.02 -9.31 -0.90
N ASN A 342 -38.10 -10.01 -1.56
CA ASN A 342 -37.64 -9.78 -2.94
C ASN A 342 -37.06 -8.37 -3.22
N ARG A 343 -35.80 -8.17 -2.81
CA ARG A 343 -34.87 -7.43 -3.68
C ARG A 343 -34.61 -8.37 -4.86
N GLN A 344 -35.20 -8.12 -6.03
CA GLN A 344 -34.92 -8.93 -7.22
C GLN A 344 -33.41 -8.94 -7.45
N LYS A 345 -32.83 -10.12 -7.69
CA LYS A 345 -31.43 -10.21 -8.12
C LYS A 345 -31.33 -9.44 -9.43
N LYS A 346 -30.46 -8.42 -9.49
CA LYS A 346 -30.15 -7.78 -10.76
C LYS A 346 -29.57 -8.85 -11.69
N THR A 347 -30.03 -8.87 -12.93
CA THR A 347 -29.48 -9.70 -14.00
C THR A 347 -29.05 -8.79 -15.14
N MET A 348 -28.03 -9.22 -15.88
CA MET A 348 -27.62 -8.58 -17.12
C MET A 348 -27.65 -9.58 -18.27
N LYS A 349 -27.79 -9.08 -19.51
CA LYS A 349 -27.62 -9.90 -20.71
C LYS A 349 -26.14 -10.03 -21.05
N LEU A 350 -25.69 -11.27 -21.23
CA LEU A 350 -24.33 -11.62 -21.61
C LEU A 350 -24.33 -12.32 -22.97
N SER A 351 -23.49 -11.85 -23.90
CA SER A 351 -23.25 -12.50 -25.19
C SER A 351 -22.46 -13.80 -25.03
N ARG A 352 -22.78 -14.81 -25.85
CA ARG A 352 -22.00 -16.06 -25.92
C ARG A 352 -20.54 -15.79 -26.27
N ALA A 353 -20.30 -14.95 -27.28
CA ALA A 353 -18.97 -14.62 -27.75
C ALA A 353 -18.03 -14.12 -26.64
N LEU A 354 -18.50 -13.25 -25.74
CA LEU A 354 -17.70 -12.78 -24.60
C LEU A 354 -17.62 -13.83 -23.48
N SER A 355 -18.72 -14.53 -23.20
CA SER A 355 -18.79 -15.63 -22.22
C SER A 355 -17.80 -16.76 -22.52
N ASP A 356 -17.55 -17.08 -23.79
CA ASP A 356 -16.73 -18.23 -24.17
C ASP A 356 -15.22 -17.98 -24.03
N LEU A 357 -14.79 -16.72 -24.01
CA LEU A 357 -13.42 -16.32 -23.66
C LEU A 357 -13.09 -16.53 -22.18
N VAL A 358 -14.10 -16.54 -21.30
CA VAL A 358 -13.93 -16.83 -19.87
C VAL A 358 -13.73 -18.34 -19.65
N LYS A 359 -12.51 -18.75 -19.23
CA LYS A 359 -12.18 -20.14 -18.89
C LYS A 359 -11.90 -20.33 -17.39
N TYR A 360 -10.69 -20.03 -16.93
CA TYR A 360 -10.21 -20.32 -15.57
C TYR A 360 -10.54 -19.23 -14.53
N THR A 361 -11.18 -18.14 -14.95
CA THR A 361 -11.38 -16.93 -14.14
C THR A 361 -12.83 -16.44 -14.22
N LYS A 362 -13.78 -17.36 -14.00
CA LYS A 362 -15.22 -17.06 -13.99
C LYS A 362 -15.57 -16.19 -12.79
N SER A 363 -15.99 -14.94 -13.03
CA SER A 363 -16.57 -14.12 -11.97
C SER A 363 -17.88 -14.73 -11.46
N VAL A 364 -18.08 -14.72 -10.15
CA VAL A 364 -19.30 -15.19 -9.48
C VAL A 364 -19.70 -14.21 -8.37
N GLY A 365 -21.01 -14.08 -8.16
CA GLY A 365 -21.58 -13.27 -7.08
C GLY A 365 -21.07 -13.69 -5.69
N ILE A 366 -21.30 -12.83 -4.70
CA ILE A 366 -20.88 -13.08 -3.31
C ILE A 366 -21.68 -14.26 -2.73
N HIS A 367 -21.10 -15.46 -2.85
CA HIS A 367 -21.49 -16.63 -2.06
C HIS A 367 -21.02 -16.45 -0.61
N ASP A 368 -21.72 -17.05 0.36
CA ASP A 368 -21.14 -17.17 1.70
C ASP A 368 -19.89 -18.06 1.59
N VAL A 369 -18.83 -17.70 2.30
CA VAL A 369 -17.53 -18.38 2.35
C VAL A 369 -17.67 -19.82 2.90
N GLU A 370 -18.84 -20.15 3.46
CA GLU A 370 -19.26 -21.49 3.90
C GLU A 370 -19.89 -22.36 2.81
N THR A 371 -20.18 -21.81 1.62
CA THR A 371 -20.74 -22.59 0.50
C THR A 371 -19.69 -23.57 0.00
N GLU A 372 -20.08 -24.83 -0.27
CA GLU A 372 -19.15 -25.83 -0.80
C GLU A 372 -18.47 -25.34 -2.09
N ILE A 373 -17.15 -25.52 -2.16
CA ILE A 373 -16.31 -25.05 -3.27
C ILE A 373 -16.67 -25.87 -4.51
N SER A 374 -17.56 -25.31 -5.33
CA SER A 374 -18.12 -25.98 -6.51
C SER A 374 -17.17 -26.02 -7.71
N SER A 375 -16.22 -25.08 -7.80
CA SER A 375 -15.17 -25.05 -8.84
C SER A 375 -14.06 -24.08 -8.46
N SER A 376 -12.79 -24.48 -8.65
CA SER A 376 -11.61 -23.62 -8.41
C SER A 376 -11.45 -22.50 -9.44
N TRP A 377 -12.11 -22.58 -10.58
CA TRP A 377 -12.06 -21.59 -11.67
C TRP A 377 -12.91 -20.34 -11.41
N GLN A 378 -13.54 -20.26 -10.25
CA GLN A 378 -14.36 -19.13 -9.85
C GLN A 378 -13.49 -18.01 -9.26
N VAL A 379 -13.94 -16.76 -9.40
CA VAL A 379 -13.31 -15.58 -8.83
C VAL A 379 -14.39 -14.75 -8.14
N SER A 380 -14.31 -14.61 -6.82
CA SER A 380 -15.22 -13.75 -6.06
C SER A 380 -14.56 -12.41 -5.79
N SER A 381 -15.26 -11.32 -6.11
CA SER A 381 -14.80 -9.95 -5.87
C SER A 381 -15.47 -9.40 -4.61
N PHE A 382 -14.68 -8.74 -3.75
CA PHE A 382 -15.13 -8.17 -2.49
C PHE A 382 -14.58 -6.75 -2.33
N SER A 383 -15.42 -5.78 -1.97
CA SER A 383 -14.92 -4.47 -1.52
C SER A 383 -14.12 -4.64 -0.23
N GLU A 384 -13.14 -3.76 0.02
CA GLU A 384 -12.28 -3.79 1.21
C GLU A 384 -13.09 -3.94 2.51
N THR A 385 -14.23 -3.24 2.61
CA THR A 385 -15.11 -3.23 3.78
C THR A 385 -15.78 -4.60 3.97
N LYS A 386 -16.18 -5.25 2.88
CA LYS A 386 -16.79 -6.58 2.92
C LYS A 386 -15.76 -7.66 3.23
N ALA A 387 -14.59 -7.59 2.59
CA ALA A 387 -13.48 -8.50 2.87
C ALA A 387 -13.01 -8.38 4.32
N HIS A 388 -12.94 -7.17 4.87
CA HIS A 388 -12.56 -6.93 6.27
C HIS A 388 -13.65 -7.46 7.24
N GLN A 389 -14.93 -7.28 6.92
CA GLN A 389 -16.03 -7.89 7.69
C GLN A 389 -15.91 -9.43 7.73
N ILE A 390 -15.61 -10.06 6.59
CA ILE A 390 -15.38 -11.52 6.50
C ILE A 390 -14.17 -11.92 7.36
N LEU A 391 -13.06 -11.16 7.29
CA LEU A 391 -11.85 -11.42 8.08
C LEU A 391 -12.10 -11.34 9.60
N GLN A 392 -12.94 -10.41 10.05
CA GLN A 392 -13.33 -10.31 11.47
C GLN A 392 -14.27 -11.45 11.92
N GLN A 393 -15.18 -11.92 11.04
CA GLN A 393 -16.25 -12.85 11.42
C GLN A 393 -15.90 -14.33 11.18
N LYS A 394 -15.21 -14.65 10.08
CA LYS A 394 -14.96 -16.01 9.58
C LYS A 394 -13.53 -16.19 9.01
N PRO A 395 -12.44 -15.81 9.74
CA PRO A 395 -11.08 -15.79 9.18
C PRO A 395 -10.58 -17.15 8.69
N ALA A 396 -10.85 -18.23 9.44
CA ALA A 396 -10.39 -19.58 9.09
C ALA A 396 -11.12 -20.15 7.86
N GLN A 397 -12.39 -19.83 7.68
CA GLN A 397 -13.16 -20.17 6.48
C GLN A 397 -12.62 -19.40 5.28
N TYR A 398 -12.34 -18.10 5.43
CA TYR A 398 -11.82 -17.28 4.34
C TYR A 398 -10.44 -17.74 3.86
N LEU A 399 -9.58 -18.19 4.77
CA LEU A 399 -8.31 -18.79 4.40
C LEU A 399 -8.48 -20.09 3.59
N ARG A 400 -9.38 -20.99 4.00
CA ARG A 400 -9.69 -22.23 3.26
C ARG A 400 -10.28 -21.94 1.88
N PHE A 401 -11.16 -20.96 1.77
CA PHE A 401 -11.68 -20.47 0.50
C PHE A 401 -10.51 -20.04 -0.43
N ASN A 402 -9.56 -19.26 0.09
CA ASN A 402 -8.38 -18.80 -0.64
C ASN A 402 -7.30 -19.88 -0.91
N GLN A 403 -7.44 -21.10 -0.38
CA GLN A 403 -6.57 -22.23 -0.78
C GLN A 403 -6.98 -22.75 -2.17
N HIS A 404 -8.28 -22.76 -2.47
CA HIS A 404 -8.84 -23.40 -3.66
C HIS A 404 -9.34 -22.43 -4.73
N GLN A 405 -9.80 -21.24 -4.34
CA GLN A 405 -10.42 -20.25 -5.21
C GLN A 405 -9.64 -18.92 -5.18
N LEU A 406 -9.74 -18.12 -6.26
CA LEU A 406 -9.22 -16.77 -6.27
C LEU A 406 -10.21 -15.79 -5.62
N SER A 407 -9.74 -14.99 -4.66
CA SER A 407 -10.43 -13.78 -4.21
C SER A 407 -9.79 -12.52 -4.81
N ARG A 408 -10.65 -11.61 -5.26
CA ARG A 408 -10.28 -10.23 -5.59
C ARG A 408 -10.78 -9.28 -4.52
N ILE A 409 -9.89 -8.46 -3.98
CA ILE A 409 -10.24 -7.37 -3.06
C ILE A 409 -10.01 -6.07 -3.81
N TYR A 410 -10.93 -5.11 -3.70
CA TYR A 410 -10.83 -3.82 -4.36
C TYR A 410 -11.20 -2.67 -3.41
N PRO A 411 -10.72 -1.43 -3.68
CA PRO A 411 -11.01 -0.25 -2.87
C PRO A 411 -12.51 0.00 -2.65
N SER A 412 -12.86 0.58 -1.52
CA SER A 412 -14.22 1.07 -1.28
C SER A 412 -14.57 2.18 -2.29
N SER A 413 -15.80 2.22 -2.78
CA SER A 413 -16.30 3.30 -3.67
C SER A 413 -16.23 4.69 -3.02
N TYR A 414 -16.14 4.76 -1.69
CA TYR A 414 -15.89 5.98 -0.93
C TYR A 414 -14.44 6.50 -1.04
N ARG A 415 -13.47 5.71 -1.53
CA ARG A 415 -12.08 6.15 -1.80
C ARG A 415 -12.00 6.96 -3.10
N VAL A 416 -12.79 8.02 -3.16
CA VAL A 416 -12.94 8.88 -4.33
C VAL A 416 -11.66 9.63 -4.69
N ASP A 417 -10.76 9.84 -3.73
CA ASP A 417 -9.40 10.35 -3.91
C ASP A 417 -8.41 9.30 -4.44
N SER A 418 -8.89 8.10 -4.77
CA SER A 418 -8.07 6.95 -5.16
C SER A 418 -7.08 6.51 -4.08
N SER A 419 -7.33 6.83 -2.80
CA SER A 419 -6.56 6.26 -1.68
C SER A 419 -6.55 4.73 -1.71
N ASN A 420 -5.60 4.12 -0.99
CA ASN A 420 -5.41 2.68 -0.92
C ASN A 420 -5.58 2.19 0.52
N TYR A 421 -6.33 1.09 0.68
CA TYR A 421 -6.44 0.37 1.95
C TYR A 421 -5.16 -0.42 2.26
N ASN A 422 -4.99 -0.85 3.51
CA ASN A 422 -3.85 -1.70 3.90
C ASN A 422 -4.00 -3.12 3.29
N PRO A 423 -3.08 -3.59 2.43
CA PRO A 423 -3.19 -4.89 1.78
C PRO A 423 -2.81 -6.07 2.71
N GLN A 424 -2.03 -5.83 3.77
CA GLN A 424 -1.45 -6.91 4.59
C GLN A 424 -2.49 -7.85 5.24
N PRO A 425 -3.61 -7.38 5.83
CA PRO A 425 -4.61 -8.27 6.42
C PRO A 425 -5.24 -9.24 5.40
N PHE A 426 -5.34 -8.84 4.13
CA PHE A 426 -5.86 -9.68 3.05
C PHE A 426 -4.82 -10.69 2.56
N TRP A 427 -3.55 -10.28 2.47
CA TRP A 427 -2.47 -11.26 2.23
C TRP A 427 -2.35 -12.28 3.37
N ASN A 428 -2.51 -11.86 4.63
CA ASN A 428 -2.53 -12.76 5.80
C ASN A 428 -3.70 -13.77 5.74
N ALA A 429 -4.80 -13.42 5.06
CA ALA A 429 -5.93 -14.32 4.78
C ALA A 429 -5.73 -15.20 3.53
N GLY A 430 -4.60 -15.08 2.84
CA GLY A 430 -4.27 -15.83 1.62
C GLY A 430 -4.88 -15.29 0.33
N CYS A 431 -5.51 -14.12 0.37
CA CYS A 431 -6.16 -13.49 -0.79
C CYS A 431 -5.13 -13.15 -1.88
N GLN A 432 -5.44 -13.50 -3.12
CA GLN A 432 -4.48 -13.44 -4.22
C GLN A 432 -4.49 -12.09 -4.93
N LEU A 433 -5.68 -11.62 -5.36
CA LEU A 433 -5.86 -10.45 -6.22
C LEU A 433 -6.22 -9.21 -5.39
N VAL A 434 -5.28 -8.74 -4.57
CA VAL A 434 -5.47 -7.54 -3.73
C VAL A 434 -5.20 -6.30 -4.58
N ALA A 435 -6.26 -5.75 -5.17
CA ALA A 435 -6.18 -4.69 -6.18
C ALA A 435 -6.05 -3.29 -5.57
N LEU A 436 -5.04 -2.54 -6.00
CA LEU A 436 -4.75 -1.18 -5.52
C LEU A 436 -4.83 -0.16 -6.67
N ASN A 437 -5.14 1.09 -6.33
CA ASN A 437 -5.02 2.24 -7.23
C ASN A 437 -3.54 2.54 -7.45
N TYR A 438 -2.98 2.16 -8.60
CA TYR A 438 -1.54 2.30 -8.89
C TYR A 438 -1.11 3.77 -9.04
N GLN A 439 -1.99 4.65 -9.50
CA GLN A 439 -1.74 6.09 -9.63
C GLN A 439 -1.53 6.81 -8.28
N SER A 440 -1.84 6.15 -7.16
CA SER A 440 -1.78 6.71 -5.82
C SER A 440 -0.56 6.21 -5.05
N GLU A 441 0.52 6.99 -5.11
CA GLU A 441 1.72 6.79 -4.30
C GLU A 441 1.44 6.82 -2.79
N GLY A 442 2.30 6.13 -2.03
CA GLY A 442 2.26 6.11 -0.57
C GLY A 442 2.46 4.72 0.03
N ARG A 443 2.30 4.61 1.35
CA ARG A 443 2.64 3.40 2.14
C ARG A 443 2.10 2.12 1.52
N MET A 444 0.82 2.08 1.14
CA MET A 444 0.18 0.82 0.70
C MET A 444 0.70 0.34 -0.67
N LEU A 445 0.98 1.26 -1.60
CA LEU A 445 1.60 0.92 -2.89
C LEU A 445 3.07 0.55 -2.72
N GLN A 446 3.78 1.16 -1.77
CA GLN A 446 5.14 0.77 -1.37
C GLN A 446 5.16 -0.65 -0.77
N LEU A 447 4.16 -1.06 0.05
CA LEU A 447 4.05 -2.44 0.52
C LEU A 447 3.84 -3.42 -0.64
N ASN A 448 3.00 -3.05 -1.63
CA ASN A 448 2.78 -3.85 -2.83
C ASN A 448 4.08 -4.01 -3.64
N ARG A 449 4.79 -2.92 -3.93
CA ARG A 449 6.10 -2.96 -4.60
C ARG A 449 7.10 -3.81 -3.84
N ALA A 450 7.22 -3.64 -2.52
CA ALA A 450 8.14 -4.41 -1.70
C ALA A 450 7.85 -5.92 -1.73
N LYS A 451 6.58 -6.30 -1.55
CA LYS A 451 6.15 -7.71 -1.63
C LYS A 451 6.43 -8.32 -3.00
N PHE A 452 6.08 -7.62 -4.07
CA PHE A 452 6.18 -8.14 -5.43
C PHE A 452 7.55 -7.94 -6.07
N SER A 453 8.45 -7.15 -5.49
CA SER A 453 9.86 -7.07 -5.91
C SER A 453 10.61 -8.39 -5.71
N ALA A 454 10.17 -9.23 -4.76
CA ALA A 454 10.63 -10.61 -4.63
C ALA A 454 10.28 -11.43 -5.88
N ASN A 455 11.00 -12.54 -6.11
CA ASN A 455 10.77 -13.41 -7.27
C ASN A 455 10.89 -12.69 -8.63
N GLY A 456 11.83 -11.75 -8.75
CA GLY A 456 12.18 -11.08 -10.00
C GLY A 456 11.19 -10.04 -10.50
N ASN A 457 10.37 -9.45 -9.63
CA ASN A 457 9.26 -8.58 -10.01
C ASN A 457 8.30 -9.20 -11.06
N CYS A 458 8.18 -10.53 -11.07
CA CYS A 458 7.31 -11.24 -12.00
C CYS A 458 5.81 -11.13 -11.63
N GLY A 459 5.49 -10.46 -10.52
CA GLY A 459 4.12 -10.19 -10.09
C GLY A 459 3.38 -11.40 -9.48
N TYR A 460 4.04 -12.55 -9.41
CA TYR A 460 3.57 -13.77 -8.76
C TYR A 460 4.51 -14.11 -7.61
N VAL A 461 3.99 -14.20 -6.38
CA VAL A 461 4.77 -14.58 -5.18
C VAL A 461 4.09 -15.75 -4.50
N LEU A 462 4.76 -16.88 -4.40
CA LEU A 462 4.25 -18.12 -3.82
C LEU A 462 3.89 -17.90 -2.35
N LYS A 463 2.69 -18.34 -1.95
CA LYS A 463 2.24 -18.30 -0.55
C LYS A 463 2.95 -19.38 0.27
N PRO A 464 3.18 -19.17 1.59
CA PRO A 464 3.64 -20.22 2.49
C PRO A 464 2.75 -21.45 2.42
N ASN A 465 3.32 -22.64 2.60
CA ASN A 465 2.58 -23.90 2.41
C ASN A 465 1.34 -24.01 3.33
N CYS A 466 1.42 -23.53 4.57
CA CYS A 466 0.29 -23.50 5.52
C CYS A 466 -0.89 -22.61 5.06
N MET A 467 -0.67 -21.69 4.12
CA MET A 467 -1.69 -20.84 3.50
C MET A 467 -2.23 -21.42 2.19
N CYS A 468 -1.62 -22.51 1.70
CA CYS A 468 -2.05 -23.28 0.53
C CYS A 468 -2.75 -24.59 0.95
N GLN A 469 -2.35 -25.19 2.06
CA GLN A 469 -2.87 -26.47 2.55
C GLN A 469 -2.95 -26.50 4.08
N GLY A 470 -3.95 -27.21 4.61
CA GLY A 470 -4.10 -27.45 6.05
C GLY A 470 -4.84 -26.35 6.81
N VAL A 471 -4.67 -26.33 8.13
CA VAL A 471 -5.31 -25.37 9.03
C VAL A 471 -4.27 -24.36 9.51
N PHE A 472 -4.52 -23.09 9.23
CA PHE A 472 -3.67 -21.98 9.66
C PHE A 472 -4.55 -20.84 10.20
N ASN A 473 -4.08 -20.17 11.25
CA ASN A 473 -4.75 -19.03 11.87
C ASN A 473 -3.78 -17.83 11.90
N PRO A 474 -3.97 -16.79 11.08
CA PRO A 474 -3.08 -15.64 11.05
C PRO A 474 -3.08 -14.83 12.37
N ASN A 475 -4.11 -14.98 13.21
CA ASN A 475 -4.26 -14.26 14.47
C ASN A 475 -3.76 -15.06 15.69
N SER A 476 -2.97 -16.12 15.49
CA SER A 476 -2.37 -16.92 16.57
C SER A 476 -1.09 -16.26 17.10
N GLU A 477 -0.87 -16.29 18.42
CA GLU A 477 0.43 -15.96 19.05
C GLU A 477 1.55 -16.95 18.67
N ASP A 478 1.17 -18.14 18.18
CA ASP A 478 2.08 -19.13 17.63
C ASP A 478 1.45 -19.68 16.34
N PRO A 479 1.68 -19.03 15.18
CA PRO A 479 1.00 -19.37 13.93
C PRO A 479 1.53 -20.65 13.28
N LEU A 480 2.77 -21.05 13.65
CA LEU A 480 3.45 -22.26 13.17
C LEU A 480 4.05 -23.04 14.37
N PRO A 481 3.22 -23.71 15.19
CA PRO A 481 3.70 -24.37 16.41
C PRO A 481 4.76 -25.44 16.12
N GLY A 482 5.87 -25.38 16.85
CA GLY A 482 6.99 -26.31 16.71
C GLY A 482 7.97 -25.98 15.57
N GLN A 483 7.74 -24.92 14.78
CA GLN A 483 8.73 -24.40 13.84
C GLN A 483 9.66 -23.38 14.52
N LEU A 484 10.85 -23.18 13.93
CA LEU A 484 11.81 -22.18 14.39
C LEU A 484 11.34 -20.80 13.96
N LYS A 485 11.43 -19.83 14.87
CA LYS A 485 11.15 -18.41 14.63
C LYS A 485 12.45 -17.72 14.24
N LYS A 486 12.39 -16.65 13.47
CA LYS A 486 13.58 -15.83 13.16
C LYS A 486 13.72 -14.71 14.18
N GLN A 487 14.93 -14.49 14.66
CA GLN A 487 15.30 -13.27 15.36
C GLN A 487 16.11 -12.40 14.39
N LEU A 488 15.60 -11.21 14.11
CA LEU A 488 16.23 -10.20 13.28
C LEU A 488 16.93 -9.19 14.19
N VAL A 489 18.27 -9.16 14.11
CA VAL A 489 19.11 -8.21 14.83
C VAL A 489 19.65 -7.21 13.81
N LEU A 490 19.15 -5.97 13.89
CA LEU A 490 19.52 -4.87 13.00
C LEU A 490 20.34 -3.85 13.77
N ARG A 491 21.65 -3.77 13.50
CA ARG A 491 22.47 -2.66 13.96
C ARG A 491 22.38 -1.53 12.94
N ILE A 492 21.71 -0.44 13.31
CA ILE A 492 21.62 0.79 12.54
C ILE A 492 22.88 1.61 12.82
N ILE A 493 23.79 1.66 11.85
CA ILE A 493 25.13 2.22 12.06
C ILE A 493 25.11 3.71 11.76
N SER A 494 24.78 4.08 10.52
CA SER A 494 24.91 5.46 10.04
C SER A 494 24.01 5.79 8.85
N GLY A 495 23.82 7.09 8.59
CA GLY A 495 23.18 7.60 7.38
C GLY A 495 24.19 8.16 6.39
N GLN A 496 23.79 8.28 5.13
CA GLN A 496 24.56 8.90 4.06
C GLN A 496 23.64 9.84 3.28
N GLN A 497 24.03 11.11 3.15
CA GLN A 497 23.41 12.11 2.26
C GLN A 497 21.88 12.16 2.36
N LEU A 498 21.35 12.20 3.57
CA LEU A 498 19.92 12.29 3.82
C LEU A 498 19.45 13.70 3.45
N PRO A 499 18.49 13.86 2.51
CA PRO A 499 18.07 15.16 2.03
C PRO A 499 17.16 15.85 3.05
N LYS A 500 17.09 17.19 2.98
CA LYS A 500 16.06 17.96 3.69
C LYS A 500 14.66 17.63 3.14
N PRO A 501 13.63 17.43 3.98
CA PRO A 501 12.25 17.28 3.53
C PRO A 501 11.78 18.48 2.69
N ARG A 502 11.21 18.21 1.51
CA ARG A 502 10.78 19.27 0.56
C ARG A 502 9.65 20.15 1.10
N ASP A 503 8.79 19.59 1.95
CA ASP A 503 7.60 20.24 2.50
C ASP A 503 7.82 20.75 3.94
N SER A 504 9.08 20.88 4.38
CA SER A 504 9.39 21.26 5.76
C SER A 504 8.76 22.60 6.14
N MET A 505 8.07 22.62 7.28
CA MET A 505 7.29 23.79 7.76
C MET A 505 8.15 25.03 8.03
N LEU A 506 9.47 24.87 8.15
CA LEU A 506 10.45 25.95 8.36
C LEU A 506 11.15 26.38 7.04
N GLY A 507 10.99 25.59 5.97
CA GLY A 507 11.42 25.87 4.59
C GLY A 507 12.94 25.84 4.36
N ASP A 508 13.39 26.48 3.29
CA ASP A 508 14.82 26.63 2.90
C ASP A 508 15.66 27.47 3.89
N ARG A 509 15.13 27.80 5.08
CA ARG A 509 15.95 28.33 6.17
C ARG A 509 16.94 27.22 6.54
N GLY A 510 18.22 27.60 6.67
CA GLY A 510 19.37 26.69 6.73
C GLY A 510 19.52 25.88 8.02
N GLU A 511 18.42 25.39 8.56
CA GLU A 511 18.32 24.33 9.56
C GLU A 511 18.73 23.01 8.91
N ILE A 512 19.74 22.38 9.51
CA ILE A 512 20.21 21.05 9.13
C ILE A 512 19.24 20.05 9.78
N ILE A 513 19.00 18.93 9.11
CA ILE A 513 18.06 17.92 9.61
C ILE A 513 18.60 17.22 10.86
N ASP A 514 17.68 16.78 11.71
CA ASP A 514 17.88 16.05 12.97
C ASP A 514 17.42 14.59 12.81
N PRO A 515 18.12 13.73 12.04
CA PRO A 515 17.54 12.48 11.59
C PRO A 515 17.51 11.37 12.64
N PHE A 516 16.45 10.57 12.58
CA PHE A 516 16.34 9.26 13.23
C PHE A 516 15.73 8.21 12.28
N VAL A 517 15.99 6.94 12.59
CA VAL A 517 15.48 5.79 11.81
C VAL A 517 14.40 5.06 12.62
N GLU A 518 13.20 4.94 12.08
CA GLU A 518 12.14 4.04 12.56
C GLU A 518 12.15 2.77 11.69
N VAL A 519 12.16 1.58 12.32
CA VAL A 519 12.07 0.29 11.64
C VAL A 519 10.75 -0.39 12.04
N GLU A 520 9.91 -0.64 11.04
CA GLU A 520 8.60 -1.29 11.16
C GLU A 520 8.67 -2.70 10.56
N VAL A 521 8.27 -3.71 11.33
CA VAL A 521 7.98 -5.07 10.85
C VAL A 521 6.50 -5.17 10.54
N ILE A 522 6.16 -5.61 9.32
CA ILE A 522 4.79 -5.69 8.81
C ILE A 522 4.53 -7.13 8.38
N GLY A 523 3.55 -7.80 8.98
CA GLY A 523 3.32 -9.22 8.69
C GLY A 523 2.02 -9.73 9.29
N LEU A 524 2.09 -10.88 9.96
CA LEU A 524 1.03 -11.32 10.87
C LEU A 524 0.93 -10.34 12.07
N PRO A 525 -0.23 -10.20 12.72
CA PRO A 525 -0.37 -9.35 13.91
C PRO A 525 0.62 -9.65 15.04
N VAL A 526 1.07 -10.90 15.17
CA VAL A 526 2.09 -11.32 16.16
C VAL A 526 3.51 -10.84 15.81
N ASP A 527 3.75 -10.46 14.56
CA ASP A 527 5.05 -9.97 14.05
C ASP A 527 5.10 -8.45 13.91
N CYS A 528 3.97 -7.76 14.08
CA CYS A 528 3.88 -6.31 13.92
C CYS A 528 4.55 -5.57 15.10
N PHE A 529 5.76 -5.08 14.87
CA PHE A 529 6.53 -4.31 15.84
C PHE A 529 7.17 -3.08 15.20
N LYS A 530 7.44 -2.06 16.03
CA LYS A 530 8.16 -0.85 15.65
C LYS A 530 9.20 -0.53 16.72
N GLU A 531 10.42 -0.22 16.30
CA GLU A 531 11.45 0.38 17.13
C GLU A 531 12.11 1.53 16.38
N GLN A 532 12.75 2.46 17.08
CA GLN A 532 13.44 3.61 16.49
C GLN A 532 14.75 3.90 17.20
N THR A 533 15.70 4.51 16.48
CA THR A 533 16.94 5.04 17.06
C THR A 533 16.70 6.33 17.83
N ARG A 534 17.74 6.83 18.51
CA ARG A 534 17.82 8.24 18.91
C ARG A 534 17.87 9.18 17.70
N VAL A 535 17.62 10.46 17.97
CA VAL A 535 17.86 11.60 17.08
C VAL A 535 19.35 11.93 17.05
N VAL A 536 19.87 12.32 15.88
CA VAL A 536 21.22 12.89 15.73
C VAL A 536 21.07 14.34 15.30
N ASP A 537 21.39 15.26 16.21
CA ASP A 537 21.21 16.70 15.99
C ASP A 537 22.15 17.25 14.89
N ASP A 538 21.65 18.19 14.08
CA ASP A 538 22.36 18.99 13.06
C ASP A 538 23.21 18.16 12.06
N ASN A 539 22.78 16.96 11.64
CA ASN A 539 23.54 16.14 10.68
C ASN A 539 22.72 15.24 9.74
N GLY A 540 22.41 15.74 8.55
CA GLY A 540 21.93 14.92 7.43
C GLY A 540 23.00 14.24 6.57
N PHE A 541 24.24 14.73 6.60
CA PHE A 541 25.27 14.29 5.64
C PHE A 541 25.84 12.91 5.97
N ASN A 542 26.14 12.66 7.25
CA ASN A 542 26.75 11.41 7.73
C ASN A 542 26.41 11.07 9.21
N PRO A 543 25.13 11.08 9.64
CA PRO A 543 24.76 10.80 11.03
C PRO A 543 25.19 9.41 11.48
N MET A 544 25.51 9.25 12.77
CA MET A 544 25.95 8.00 13.40
C MET A 544 25.04 7.66 14.59
N TRP A 545 24.32 6.54 14.50
CA TRP A 545 23.46 6.03 15.59
C TRP A 545 24.16 4.94 16.40
N GLU A 546 24.70 3.93 15.71
CA GLU A 546 25.30 2.70 16.28
C GLU A 546 24.38 1.90 17.21
N GLU A 547 23.07 1.99 17.02
CA GLU A 547 22.06 1.32 17.85
C GLU A 547 21.66 -0.04 17.27
N THR A 548 21.21 -0.96 18.14
CA THR A 548 20.78 -2.31 17.73
C THR A 548 19.33 -2.55 18.11
N LEU A 549 18.50 -2.78 17.09
CA LEU A 549 17.07 -3.09 17.19
C LEU A 549 16.89 -4.61 17.04
N VAL A 550 15.97 -5.22 17.79
CA VAL A 550 15.83 -6.70 17.85
C VAL A 550 14.38 -7.14 17.74
N PHE A 551 14.04 -7.76 16.60
CA PHE A 551 12.70 -8.22 16.30
C PHE A 551 12.60 -9.75 16.33
N THR A 552 11.46 -10.28 16.75
CA THR A 552 11.11 -11.71 16.61
C THR A 552 10.03 -11.85 15.55
N VAL A 553 10.29 -12.69 14.54
CA VAL A 553 9.43 -12.90 13.38
C VAL A 553 9.01 -14.38 13.31
N HIS A 554 7.71 -14.62 13.36
CA HIS A 554 7.06 -15.92 13.38
C HIS A 554 6.75 -16.44 11.97
N MET A 555 6.42 -15.54 11.04
CA MET A 555 6.17 -15.85 9.62
C MET A 555 7.05 -14.97 8.70
N PRO A 556 8.37 -15.21 8.64
CA PRO A 556 9.29 -14.46 7.79
C PRO A 556 8.90 -14.46 6.29
N GLU A 557 8.19 -15.49 5.82
CA GLU A 557 7.82 -15.67 4.42
C GLU A 557 6.79 -14.65 3.90
N ILE A 558 6.02 -13.99 4.79
CA ILE A 558 5.09 -12.91 4.41
C ILE A 558 5.38 -11.58 5.11
N ALA A 559 6.45 -11.53 5.90
CA ALA A 559 6.89 -10.32 6.58
C ALA A 559 7.61 -9.36 5.62
N LEU A 560 7.33 -8.08 5.76
CA LEU A 560 8.05 -6.97 5.15
C LEU A 560 8.77 -6.18 6.26
N ILE A 561 9.97 -5.71 5.97
CA ILE A 561 10.71 -4.80 6.85
C ILE A 561 10.78 -3.44 6.17
N ARG A 562 10.33 -2.42 6.89
CA ARG A 562 10.23 -1.04 6.41
C ARG A 562 11.14 -0.15 7.25
N PHE A 563 12.14 0.42 6.59
CA PHE A 563 12.99 1.47 7.13
C PHE A 563 12.36 2.83 6.77
N LEU A 564 12.22 3.69 7.77
CA LEU A 564 11.72 5.06 7.65
C LEU A 564 12.77 6.00 8.22
N VAL A 565 13.10 7.04 7.47
CA VAL A 565 13.95 8.14 7.94
C VAL A 565 13.08 9.35 8.17
N TRP A 566 13.18 9.91 9.37
CA TRP A 566 12.43 11.07 9.84
C TRP A 566 13.39 12.16 10.29
N ASP A 567 13.01 13.40 10.03
CA ASP A 567 13.56 14.61 10.62
C ASP A 567 12.86 14.90 11.95
N HIS A 568 13.53 15.47 12.95
CA HIS A 568 12.90 15.81 14.24
C HIS A 568 12.83 17.32 14.46
N ASP A 569 11.71 17.92 14.07
CA ASP A 569 11.45 19.34 14.30
C ASP A 569 10.90 19.64 15.71
N PRO A 570 11.13 20.85 16.25
CA PRO A 570 10.52 21.32 17.51
C PRO A 570 8.97 21.31 17.52
N ILE A 571 8.34 21.18 16.34
CA ILE A 571 6.88 21.19 16.14
C ILE A 571 6.35 19.78 15.78
N GLY A 572 7.21 18.81 15.46
CA GLY A 572 6.77 17.48 15.05
C GLY A 572 7.88 16.55 14.55
N ARG A 573 7.65 15.95 13.37
CA ARG A 573 8.63 15.18 12.61
C ARG A 573 8.27 15.22 11.13
N ASP A 574 9.21 15.59 10.28
CA ASP A 574 9.03 15.60 8.83
C ASP A 574 9.60 14.33 8.19
N PHE A 575 8.97 13.85 7.10
CA PHE A 575 9.35 12.61 6.45
C PHE A 575 10.48 12.85 5.42
N ILE A 576 11.61 12.16 5.61
CA ILE A 576 12.77 12.25 4.69
C ILE A 576 12.65 11.20 3.58
N GLY A 577 12.47 9.93 3.94
CA GLY A 577 12.50 8.83 2.97
C GLY A 577 12.23 7.46 3.58
N GLN A 578 12.05 6.45 2.73
CA GLN A 578 11.76 5.09 3.16
C GLN A 578 12.36 4.04 2.25
N ARG A 579 12.52 2.82 2.77
CA ARG A 579 12.75 1.62 1.98
C ARG A 579 12.00 0.46 2.62
N THR A 580 11.10 -0.17 1.87
CA THR A 580 10.42 -1.41 2.29
C THR A 580 10.95 -2.58 1.46
N ILE A 581 11.28 -3.70 2.11
CA ILE A 581 11.70 -4.95 1.46
C ILE A 581 11.01 -6.15 2.09
N ALA A 582 10.81 -7.24 1.33
CA ALA A 582 10.38 -8.50 1.91
C ALA A 582 11.52 -9.10 2.77
N PHE A 583 11.19 -9.65 3.94
CA PHE A 583 12.17 -10.27 4.84
C PHE A 583 12.96 -11.38 4.14
N SER A 584 12.30 -12.20 3.34
CA SER A 584 12.93 -13.26 2.53
C SER A 584 13.93 -12.73 1.49
N SER A 585 13.87 -11.44 1.14
CA SER A 585 14.79 -10.78 0.19
C SER A 585 15.86 -9.94 0.91
N MET A 586 16.00 -10.05 2.23
CA MET A 586 16.99 -9.33 3.02
C MET A 586 18.30 -10.13 3.16
N MET A 587 19.43 -9.51 2.81
CA MET A 587 20.76 -10.11 2.95
C MET A 587 21.38 -9.87 4.33
N PRO A 588 22.05 -10.87 4.93
CA PRO A 588 22.82 -10.70 6.16
C PRO A 588 24.16 -9.96 5.92
N GLY A 589 24.79 -9.55 7.02
CA GLY A 589 26.08 -8.84 7.05
C GLY A 589 25.94 -7.32 6.97
N TYR A 590 27.02 -6.63 6.63
CA TYR A 590 27.02 -5.19 6.38
C TYR A 590 26.31 -4.85 5.07
N ARG A 591 25.40 -3.88 5.09
CA ARG A 591 24.51 -3.54 3.95
C ARG A 591 24.18 -2.05 3.90
N HIS A 592 23.98 -1.52 2.70
CA HIS A 592 23.30 -0.24 2.48
C HIS A 592 21.81 -0.47 2.23
N VAL A 593 20.99 0.32 2.90
CA VAL A 593 19.54 0.45 2.67
C VAL A 593 19.32 1.75 1.90
N TYR A 594 19.33 1.67 0.57
CA TYR A 594 19.05 2.83 -0.28
C TYR A 594 17.59 3.27 -0.17
N LEU A 595 17.35 4.57 -0.02
CA LEU A 595 16.00 5.12 0.11
C LEU A 595 15.31 5.20 -1.27
N GLU A 596 14.05 4.77 -1.32
CA GLU A 596 13.31 4.66 -2.57
C GLU A 596 13.04 6.05 -3.18
N GLY A 597 13.53 6.26 -4.40
CA GLY A 597 13.35 7.52 -5.15
C GLY A 597 14.29 8.66 -4.75
N ILE A 598 15.30 8.40 -3.93
CA ILE A 598 16.29 9.39 -3.50
C ILE A 598 17.69 8.90 -3.91
N GLU A 599 18.35 9.66 -4.77
CA GLU A 599 19.68 9.33 -5.28
C GLU A 599 20.74 9.47 -4.17
N GLU A 600 21.69 8.53 -4.13
CA GLU A 600 22.78 8.37 -3.14
C GLU A 600 22.39 8.21 -1.65
N ALA A 601 21.18 8.58 -1.24
CA ALA A 601 20.75 8.54 0.15
C ALA A 601 20.54 7.11 0.66
N SER A 602 21.23 6.75 1.75
CA SER A 602 21.10 5.40 2.33
C SER A 602 21.33 5.37 3.85
N ILE A 603 20.88 4.28 4.47
CA ILE A 603 21.25 3.89 5.84
C ILE A 603 22.23 2.72 5.74
N PHE A 604 23.38 2.81 6.39
CA PHE A 604 24.31 1.69 6.54
C PHE A 604 23.95 0.88 7.79
N VAL A 605 23.79 -0.43 7.62
CA VAL A 605 23.34 -1.35 8.68
C VAL A 605 24.21 -2.61 8.73
N HIS A 606 24.16 -3.32 9.85
CA HIS A 606 24.56 -4.72 9.93
C HIS A 606 23.37 -5.60 10.30
N VAL A 607 23.06 -6.55 9.43
CA VAL A 607 21.94 -7.49 9.53
C VAL A 607 22.43 -8.84 10.04
N ALA A 608 21.86 -9.34 11.14
CA ALA A 608 22.00 -10.74 11.55
C ALA A 608 20.62 -11.39 11.72
N ILE A 609 20.47 -12.62 11.20
CA ILE A 609 19.24 -13.40 11.26
C ILE A 609 19.56 -14.72 11.95
N ASN A 610 19.01 -14.93 13.14
CA ASN A 610 19.23 -16.12 13.94
C ASN A 610 17.96 -16.98 14.01
N ASP A 611 18.10 -18.30 14.03
CA ASP A 611 17.01 -19.21 14.35
C ASP A 611 16.83 -19.33 15.88
N ILE A 612 15.59 -19.15 16.36
CA ILE A 612 15.24 -19.29 17.77
C ILE A 612 14.06 -20.25 17.96
N CYS A 613 14.16 -21.12 18.96
CA CYS A 613 13.06 -21.99 19.35
C CYS A 613 12.03 -21.20 20.16
N GLY A 614 10.74 -21.33 19.81
CA GLY A 614 9.67 -20.90 20.70
C GLY A 614 9.80 -21.61 22.06
N LYS A 615 9.66 -20.88 23.17
CA LYS A 615 9.68 -21.48 24.51
C LYS A 615 8.52 -22.46 24.64
N ALA A 616 8.80 -23.76 24.51
CA ALA A 616 7.82 -24.79 24.80
C ALA A 616 7.31 -24.59 26.23
N LYS A 617 6.00 -24.33 26.39
CA LYS A 617 5.36 -24.36 27.71
C LYS A 617 5.56 -25.78 28.23
N GLN A 618 6.44 -25.95 29.22
CA GLN A 618 6.56 -27.23 29.94
C GLN A 618 5.16 -27.62 30.42
N ALA A 619 4.69 -28.78 30.01
CA ALA A 619 3.38 -29.26 30.40
C ALA A 619 3.33 -29.38 31.93
N LEU A 620 2.38 -28.68 32.55
CA LEU A 620 2.09 -28.82 33.98
C LEU A 620 1.49 -30.20 34.23
N GLY A 621 2.35 -31.19 34.46
CA GLY A 621 1.97 -32.58 34.67
C GLY A 621 2.92 -33.30 35.63
N LEU A 622 2.38 -33.69 36.79
CA LEU A 622 2.97 -34.62 37.77
C LEU A 622 4.29 -34.21 38.44
N LYS A 623 4.16 -33.52 39.59
CA LYS A 623 5.11 -33.69 40.71
C LYS A 623 5.04 -35.16 41.17
N GLY A 624 6.14 -35.90 41.11
CA GLY A 624 6.15 -37.30 41.53
C GLY A 624 7.55 -37.93 41.65
N LEU A 625 8.14 -37.80 42.85
CA LEU A 625 9.08 -38.78 43.44
C LEU A 625 10.31 -39.23 42.62
N PHE A 626 11.39 -38.44 42.63
CA PHE A 626 12.74 -39.00 42.82
C PHE A 626 13.61 -38.11 43.71
N LEU A 627 13.97 -38.64 44.87
CA LEU A 627 14.89 -38.04 45.84
C LEU A 627 16.21 -38.81 45.80
N ARG A 628 17.24 -38.27 45.13
CA ARG A 628 18.65 -38.41 45.55
C ARG A 628 19.62 -37.56 44.72
N ASN A 629 20.24 -36.60 45.39
CA ASN A 629 21.62 -36.18 45.12
C ASN A 629 22.51 -36.92 46.16
N PRO A 630 23.82 -37.11 45.94
CA PRO A 630 24.75 -36.01 46.23
C PRO A 630 26.12 -35.98 45.49
N LYS A 631 26.79 -34.82 45.60
CA LYS A 631 28.21 -34.50 45.27
C LYS A 631 28.54 -34.43 43.76
N GLN A 632 28.97 -33.32 43.15
CA GLN A 632 29.71 -32.10 43.54
C GLN A 632 31.26 -32.23 43.50
N ALA A 633 31.83 -31.78 42.38
CA ALA A 633 33.14 -31.15 42.20
C ALA A 633 32.96 -30.19 40.99
N SER A 634 33.07 -28.86 41.04
CA SER A 634 33.94 -27.87 41.73
C SER A 634 35.10 -27.39 40.84
N LEU A 635 35.31 -26.06 40.85
CA LEU A 635 36.22 -25.22 40.04
C LEU A 635 35.56 -24.75 38.72
N ASP A 636 34.95 -23.56 38.63
CA ASP A 636 35.42 -22.18 38.89
C ASP A 636 36.61 -21.80 37.97
N SER A 637 36.62 -20.66 37.26
CA SER A 637 36.28 -19.32 37.76
C SER A 637 35.72 -18.33 36.72
N HIS A 638 34.77 -17.52 37.19
CA HIS A 638 34.58 -16.05 37.03
C HIS A 638 34.84 -15.32 35.67
N ALA A 639 34.09 -14.27 35.31
CA ALA A 639 33.30 -13.37 36.16
C ALA A 639 31.98 -12.89 35.53
N ALA A 640 30.92 -12.85 36.34
CA ALA A 640 29.76 -12.00 36.13
C ALA A 640 29.57 -11.13 37.37
N GLY A 641 29.51 -9.81 37.18
CA GLY A 641 29.23 -8.83 38.23
C GLY A 641 27.93 -8.09 37.91
N GLN A 642 26.88 -8.37 38.69
CA GLN A 642 25.62 -7.60 38.62
C GLN A 642 25.86 -6.13 38.97
N LEU A 643 25.04 -5.23 38.44
CA LEU A 643 24.53 -4.11 39.24
C LEU A 643 23.22 -3.55 38.65
N HIS A 644 22.24 -3.34 39.53
CA HIS A 644 21.03 -2.57 39.21
C HIS A 644 21.36 -1.09 39.01
N ARG A 645 20.53 -0.36 38.25
CA ARG A 645 20.49 1.11 38.34
C ARG A 645 19.06 1.63 38.44
N LYS A 646 18.78 2.31 39.56
CA LYS A 646 17.61 3.20 39.74
C LYS A 646 17.96 4.60 39.22
N HIS A 647 16.94 5.42 38.98
CA HIS A 647 17.08 6.86 38.73
C HIS A 647 17.88 7.58 39.84
N SER A 648 18.53 8.69 39.47
CA SER A 648 18.93 9.73 40.43
C SER A 648 18.75 11.13 39.84
N PHE A 649 17.94 11.96 40.50
CA PHE A 649 18.07 13.41 40.42
C PHE A 649 19.21 13.87 41.34
N SER A 650 20.07 14.78 40.88
CA SER A 650 20.83 15.69 41.74
C SER A 650 21.39 16.84 40.91
N SER A 651 21.41 18.04 41.46
CA SER A 651 21.81 19.28 40.79
C SER A 651 22.93 19.99 41.56
N HIS A 652 23.71 20.80 40.81
CA HIS A 652 24.61 21.87 41.27
C HIS A 652 25.84 21.54 42.16
N ILE A 653 27.07 21.77 41.66
CA ILE A 653 27.85 23.01 41.94
C ILE A 653 29.22 23.08 41.19
N LEU A 654 29.42 24.17 40.40
CA LEU A 654 30.62 24.99 40.07
C LEU A 654 32.01 24.31 39.79
N ARG A 655 32.88 24.73 38.85
CA ARG A 655 33.32 26.08 38.36
C ARG A 655 33.80 25.99 36.89
N ARG A 656 33.44 26.91 35.97
CA ARG A 656 34.07 28.23 35.66
C ARG A 656 35.53 28.21 35.17
N THR A 657 35.70 28.41 33.85
CA THR A 657 36.51 29.51 33.26
C THR A 657 35.63 30.25 32.25
N ALA A 658 35.99 31.49 31.87
CA ALA A 658 35.07 32.41 31.19
C ALA A 658 35.78 33.35 30.20
N SER A 659 35.05 33.80 29.18
CA SER A 659 35.22 35.12 28.56
C SER A 659 33.94 35.51 27.79
N ALA A 660 33.57 36.78 27.86
CA ALA A 660 32.38 37.35 27.22
C ALA A 660 32.73 38.75 26.66
N PRO A 661 31.98 39.27 25.68
CA PRO A 661 31.97 40.70 25.38
C PRO A 661 30.61 41.35 25.73
N THR A 662 30.66 42.56 26.25
CA THR A 662 29.50 43.36 26.70
C THR A 662 28.91 44.24 25.60
N LYS A 663 27.59 44.45 25.63
CA LYS A 663 26.90 45.50 24.84
C LYS A 663 27.15 46.88 25.44
N SER A 664 27.26 47.90 24.60
CA SER A 664 27.08 49.31 24.98
C SER A 664 26.09 50.00 24.02
N GLN A 665 25.25 50.89 24.57
CA GLN A 665 24.17 51.57 23.84
C GLN A 665 24.64 52.93 23.27
N LYS A 666 24.08 53.32 22.10
CA LYS A 666 24.19 54.69 21.55
C LYS A 666 22.99 55.56 21.95
N LYS A 667 23.22 56.86 22.19
CA LYS A 667 22.27 57.97 21.89
C LYS A 667 22.91 59.36 22.14
N ASN A 668 23.17 60.14 21.07
CA ASN A 668 22.41 61.37 20.74
C ASN A 668 23.10 62.36 19.75
N LYS A 669 22.32 62.75 18.73
CA LYS A 669 22.17 64.06 18.05
C LYS A 669 23.37 64.91 17.55
N LYS A 670 23.32 65.08 16.21
CA LYS A 670 23.41 66.34 15.39
C LYS A 670 24.66 67.24 15.45
N GLY A 671 25.27 67.41 14.28
CA GLY A 671 26.11 68.57 13.91
C GLY A 671 26.67 68.45 12.48
N PHE A 672 26.12 69.23 11.54
CA PHE A 672 26.73 69.58 10.23
C PHE A 672 27.57 70.87 10.43
N PRO A 673 28.59 71.22 9.61
CA PRO A 673 28.41 71.48 8.17
C PRO A 673 29.58 71.09 7.23
N GLU A 674 29.44 71.50 5.97
CA GLU A 674 30.32 71.32 4.80
C GLU A 674 31.67 72.07 4.88
N ILE A 675 32.64 71.70 4.03
CA ILE A 675 33.25 72.53 2.95
C ILE A 675 34.34 71.69 2.22
N ALA A 676 34.64 72.04 0.97
CA ALA A 676 35.44 71.26 0.01
C ALA A 676 36.89 71.78 -0.22
N PHE A 677 37.57 71.11 -1.17
CA PHE A 677 38.79 71.46 -1.93
C PHE A 677 40.15 70.84 -1.53
N ASP A 678 40.70 70.05 -2.49
CA ASP A 678 42.07 70.05 -3.06
C ASP A 678 43.33 70.06 -2.15
N THR A 679 44.48 69.44 -2.50
CA THR A 679 45.02 69.03 -3.82
C THR A 679 46.17 68.00 -3.67
N LYS A 680 46.54 67.31 -4.77
CA LYS A 680 47.91 66.80 -5.12
C LYS A 680 48.52 65.66 -4.26
N ASP A 681 49.43 64.81 -4.77
CA ASP A 681 50.00 64.58 -6.13
C ASP A 681 50.51 63.12 -6.20
N ASN A 682 50.44 62.47 -7.37
CA ASN A 682 51.52 61.65 -7.98
C ASN A 682 51.00 60.80 -9.17
N SER A 683 51.50 61.14 -10.37
CA SER A 683 51.60 60.31 -11.57
C SER A 683 52.74 59.25 -11.41
N SER A 684 52.99 58.28 -12.30
CA SER A 684 52.81 58.23 -13.76
C SER A 684 52.77 56.79 -14.32
N GLU A 685 52.15 56.65 -15.51
CA GLU A 685 52.40 55.69 -16.63
C GLU A 685 52.69 54.19 -16.36
N GLY A 686 52.18 53.22 -17.13
CA GLY A 686 51.34 53.16 -18.34
C GLY A 686 51.23 51.67 -18.78
N ALA A 687 50.50 51.23 -19.81
CA ALA A 687 49.61 51.91 -20.76
C ALA A 687 48.67 50.87 -21.44
N ALA A 688 47.45 51.29 -21.80
CA ALA A 688 46.67 50.95 -23.02
C ALA A 688 46.34 49.46 -23.39
N GLU A 689 45.23 49.09 -24.03
CA GLU A 689 44.11 49.81 -24.68
C GLU A 689 42.73 49.19 -24.36
N ASP A 690 41.68 49.93 -24.69
CA ASP A 690 40.26 49.68 -24.39
C ASP A 690 39.56 48.69 -25.36
N GLN A 691 38.44 48.07 -24.94
CA GLN A 691 37.11 48.55 -25.36
C GLN A 691 35.94 47.78 -24.70
N GLU A 692 34.94 48.56 -24.30
CA GLU A 692 33.61 48.09 -23.86
C GLU A 692 32.74 47.67 -25.06
N VAL A 693 31.70 46.87 -24.82
CA VAL A 693 30.27 47.30 -24.92
C VAL A 693 29.34 46.12 -24.61
N GLU A 694 28.16 46.44 -24.09
CA GLU A 694 27.16 45.57 -23.49
C GLU A 694 26.36 44.64 -24.44
N ALA A 695 25.57 43.78 -23.80
CA ALA A 695 24.16 43.43 -24.14
C ALA A 695 23.86 42.02 -24.69
N ALA A 696 23.45 41.16 -23.74
CA ALA A 696 22.33 40.21 -23.79
C ALA A 696 21.80 39.68 -25.14
N SER A 697 21.79 38.34 -25.30
CA SER A 697 20.54 37.60 -25.59
C SER A 697 20.64 36.06 -25.51
N GLN A 698 19.58 35.48 -24.96
CA GLN A 698 19.00 34.13 -25.14
C GLN A 698 19.76 33.07 -25.97
N THR A 699 20.11 31.95 -25.33
CA THR A 699 20.51 30.70 -25.98
C THR A 699 19.31 29.84 -26.40
N ARG A 700 19.31 29.33 -27.64
CA ARG A 700 18.36 28.33 -28.13
C ARG A 700 19.09 27.29 -29.00
N PHE A 701 18.94 26.01 -28.62
CA PHE A 701 19.17 24.76 -29.38
C PHE A 701 20.26 24.71 -30.48
N VAL A 702 21.18 23.75 -30.34
CA VAL A 702 21.96 23.16 -31.44
C VAL A 702 21.55 21.69 -31.60
N GLN A 703 21.51 21.24 -32.85
CA GLN A 703 20.98 19.95 -33.32
C GLN A 703 22.10 19.23 -34.10
N GLU A 704 22.27 17.92 -33.89
CA GLU A 704 23.30 17.13 -34.60
C GLU A 704 22.90 16.83 -36.07
N PRO A 705 23.88 16.63 -36.99
CA PRO A 705 23.61 16.45 -38.41
C PRO A 705 23.46 14.99 -38.85
N GLU A 706 22.57 14.75 -39.81
CA GLU A 706 22.47 13.50 -40.58
C GLU A 706 23.56 13.39 -41.66
N SER A 707 23.84 12.16 -42.11
CA SER A 707 24.42 11.91 -43.44
C SER A 707 23.77 10.67 -44.08
N ALA A 708 23.56 10.72 -45.40
CA ALA A 708 22.63 9.84 -46.10
C ALA A 708 23.30 8.76 -46.98
N SER A 709 22.79 7.54 -46.82
CA SER A 709 22.21 6.63 -47.83
C SER A 709 23.02 6.06 -49.02
N LEU A 710 22.80 4.76 -49.29
CA LEU A 710 22.46 4.14 -50.60
C LEU A 710 22.30 2.60 -50.47
N SER A 711 21.39 2.04 -51.29
CA SER A 711 21.06 0.59 -51.43
C SER A 711 21.23 0.20 -52.93
N PRO A 712 20.97 -1.05 -53.43
CA PRO A 712 20.44 -2.27 -52.78
C PRO A 712 21.13 -3.61 -53.18
N ALA A 713 20.44 -4.71 -52.80
CA ALA A 713 20.57 -6.17 -53.03
C ALA A 713 21.15 -6.69 -54.39
N PRO A 714 21.47 -8.01 -54.54
CA PRO A 714 20.51 -9.12 -54.37
C PRO A 714 20.56 -9.87 -53.03
#